data_AF-A0A2W4SUH5-F1
#
_entry.id   AF-A0A2W4SUH5-F1
#
_cell.length_a   1.000
_cell.length_b   1.000
_cell.length_c   1.000
_cell.angle_alpha   90.00
_cell.angle_beta   90.00
_cell.angle_gamma   90.00
#
_symmetry.space_group_name_H-M   'P 1'
#
loop_
_entity.id
_entity.type
_entity.pdbx_description
1 polymer ?
#
loop_
_entity_poly.entity_id
_entity_poly.type
_entity_poly.pdbx_seq_one_letter_code
_entity_poly.pdbx_strand_id
1 'polypeptide(L)'
;MMDNVLPAFLKDDLSLKLIFFGGKGGVGKTTCACATALKLSLGQPDKPYLLVSTDPAHSLCDSLAGLILPKNLEVLELDAVASLNKFKRRHEKVLEEIAERGTFLDEEDLQSLMDLSLPGMDELSAYLEIAEWLQQKRYHCIVIDTAPTGHTLRLLEMPDLVRRWLVGLDTLLAKHRYIRRHFTGDNRLDHLDRFLLEMDDSVKVMEKLMIDPASCRFVIVMLAEMMSVEESADLARTLSGRKIPTPELIVNQLLPANDCPVCSTRRKMQMLSLSLALNRLREQQFWTLPLLPVEPSGGALSTLWSQVRSIEQIDQPIKSAFELPIRVEEPSPLPNRSSKLLIFSGKGGVGKTTMACATALRMHEQYPDLRIILFSTDPAHSLADCLGIAVKGRPTPIFPGLDAQEINAEVAFDEVRREYRSELEDFLADALPHVDITFDREVMEHLLDLAPPGLDEIMALTAVVEHLSAGCYDVVVMDSAPSGHLIRLLEMPGIIGGWLKQFFSLLLKYRHVMRLPKLSERLVDLSRKLKALRILLSDPDKTSLYAVTIPTNLALEKTSEMLLSLHQLGIGTKAMLINQITPESDCELCRALNQREDQQIEKAREVLFVDLPKTRIYLHSNTGGLARLTTLGSKLFLS
;
A
#
# COMPACT_ATOMS: atom_id res chain seq x y z
N MET A 1 13.17 -12.86 -41.29
CA MET A 1 12.39 -11.82 -40.58
C MET A 1 11.77 -12.52 -39.39
N MET A 2 12.38 -12.39 -38.21
CA MET A 2 11.73 -12.82 -36.97
C MET A 2 10.66 -11.77 -36.70
N ASP A 3 9.38 -12.16 -36.74
CA ASP A 3 8.29 -11.26 -36.36
C ASP A 3 8.58 -10.75 -34.95
N ASN A 4 8.70 -9.43 -34.78
CA ASN A 4 8.87 -8.80 -33.48
C ASN A 4 7.56 -9.01 -32.69
N VAL A 5 7.50 -10.07 -31.89
CA VAL A 5 6.35 -10.41 -31.07
C VAL A 5 6.25 -9.35 -29.97
N LEU A 6 5.35 -8.37 -30.16
CA LEU A 6 5.06 -7.32 -29.19
C LEU A 6 3.83 -7.67 -28.34
N PRO A 7 3.78 -7.18 -27.08
CA PRO A 7 2.58 -7.22 -26.27
C PRO A 7 1.35 -6.68 -26.99
N ALA A 8 0.18 -7.29 -26.76
CA ALA A 8 -1.05 -6.94 -27.45
C ALA A 8 -1.47 -5.49 -27.16
N PHE A 9 -1.28 -5.00 -25.93
CA PHE A 9 -1.59 -3.61 -25.56
C PHE A 9 -0.77 -2.54 -26.33
N LEU A 10 0.28 -2.92 -27.06
CA LEU A 10 1.07 -2.02 -27.93
C LEU A 10 0.67 -2.09 -29.40
N LYS A 11 -0.28 -2.94 -29.79
CA LYS A 11 -0.69 -3.11 -31.19
C LYS A 11 -1.65 -1.99 -31.61
N ASP A 12 -1.40 -1.42 -32.79
CA ASP A 12 -2.11 -0.25 -33.32
C ASP A 12 -3.60 -0.47 -33.59
N ASP A 13 -4.03 -1.73 -33.75
CA ASP A 13 -5.41 -2.11 -34.09
C ASP A 13 -6.39 -2.05 -32.90
N LEU A 14 -5.92 -1.79 -31.68
CA LEU A 14 -6.78 -1.77 -30.51
C LEU A 14 -7.33 -0.36 -30.22
N SER A 15 -8.65 -0.28 -29.99
CA SER A 15 -9.36 0.95 -29.61
C SER A 15 -9.30 1.25 -28.11
N LEU A 16 -8.14 1.00 -27.47
CA LEU A 16 -8.00 1.17 -26.02
C LEU A 16 -8.19 2.63 -25.61
N LYS A 17 -9.01 2.83 -24.58
CA LYS A 17 -9.24 4.10 -23.89
C LYS A 17 -8.40 4.22 -22.63
N LEU A 18 -8.15 3.09 -21.95
CA LEU A 18 -7.45 3.03 -20.67
C LEU A 18 -6.40 1.92 -20.69
N ILE A 19 -5.17 2.26 -20.30
CA ILE A 19 -4.10 1.28 -20.03
C ILE A 19 -3.55 1.55 -18.64
N PHE A 20 -3.78 0.63 -17.71
CA PHE A 20 -3.26 0.72 -16.35
C PHE A 20 -1.97 -0.09 -16.23
N PHE A 21 -0.94 0.50 -15.61
CA PHE A 21 0.25 -0.22 -15.15
C PHE A 21 0.19 -0.36 -13.64
N GLY A 22 0.04 -1.59 -13.15
CA GLY A 22 -0.10 -1.92 -11.73
C GLY A 22 0.94 -2.91 -11.23
N GLY A 23 1.17 -2.92 -9.91
CA GLY A 23 2.16 -3.77 -9.27
C GLY A 23 2.95 -3.08 -8.16
N LYS A 24 3.87 -3.83 -7.55
CA LYS A 24 4.62 -3.39 -6.37
C LYS A 24 5.42 -2.11 -6.63
N GLY A 25 5.67 -1.32 -5.58
CA GLY A 25 6.49 -0.11 -5.70
C GLY A 25 7.91 -0.43 -6.18
N GLY A 26 8.40 0.24 -7.23
CA GLY A 26 9.77 0.08 -7.76
C GLY A 26 10.03 -1.09 -8.69
N VAL A 27 8.99 -1.81 -9.12
CA VAL A 27 9.12 -2.87 -10.16
C VAL A 27 9.32 -2.32 -11.58
N GLY A 28 9.28 -0.98 -11.76
CA GLY A 28 9.42 -0.31 -13.05
C GLY A 28 8.11 0.00 -13.78
N LYS A 29 7.01 0.22 -13.04
CA LYS A 29 5.71 0.62 -13.61
C LYS A 29 5.80 1.91 -14.41
N THR A 30 6.35 2.97 -13.80
CA THR A 30 6.59 4.28 -14.41
C THR A 30 7.39 4.17 -15.70
N THR A 31 8.48 3.39 -15.68
CA THR A 31 9.30 3.12 -16.87
C THR A 31 8.49 2.48 -18.00
N CYS A 32 7.68 1.46 -17.68
CA CYS A 32 6.82 0.78 -18.65
C CYS A 32 5.69 1.71 -19.16
N ALA A 33 5.07 2.49 -18.28
CA ALA A 33 4.02 3.45 -18.63
C ALA A 33 4.55 4.55 -19.56
N CYS A 34 5.69 5.16 -19.23
CA CYS A 34 6.37 6.16 -20.06
C CYS A 34 6.75 5.58 -21.44
N ALA A 35 7.39 4.42 -21.48
CA ALA A 35 7.76 3.77 -22.74
C ALA A 35 6.53 3.41 -23.60
N THR A 36 5.43 2.99 -22.97
CA THR A 36 4.16 2.71 -23.65
C THR A 36 3.55 3.97 -24.24
N ALA A 37 3.41 5.02 -23.44
CA ALA A 37 2.86 6.30 -23.88
C ALA A 37 3.64 6.87 -25.07
N LEU A 38 4.98 6.87 -24.99
CA LEU A 38 5.86 7.30 -26.07
C LEU A 38 5.69 6.45 -27.34
N LYS A 39 5.65 5.12 -27.18
CA LYS A 39 5.50 4.20 -28.32
C LYS A 39 4.17 4.42 -29.05
N LEU A 40 3.07 4.54 -28.31
CA LEU A 40 1.73 4.76 -28.86
C LEU A 40 1.61 6.15 -29.50
N SER A 41 2.09 7.21 -28.84
CA SER A 41 2.01 8.57 -29.38
C SER A 41 2.83 8.75 -30.65
N LEU A 42 4.00 8.08 -30.76
CA LEU A 42 4.83 8.09 -31.96
C LEU A 42 4.26 7.22 -33.08
N GLY A 43 3.58 6.12 -32.74
CA GLY A 43 2.90 5.26 -33.72
C GLY A 43 1.66 5.92 -34.34
N GLN A 44 0.96 6.78 -33.59
CA GLN A 44 -0.27 7.44 -34.03
C GLN A 44 -0.25 8.96 -33.75
N PRO A 45 0.52 9.75 -34.52
CA PRO A 45 0.73 11.19 -34.26
C PRO A 45 -0.54 12.05 -34.27
N ASP A 46 -1.60 11.61 -34.95
CA ASP A 46 -2.86 12.35 -35.09
C ASP A 46 -3.82 12.17 -33.90
N LYS A 47 -3.51 11.26 -32.97
CA LYS A 47 -4.36 10.94 -31.82
C LYS A 47 -3.79 11.53 -30.53
N PRO A 48 -4.61 12.16 -29.66
CA PRO A 48 -4.15 12.71 -28.39
C PRO A 48 -4.02 11.62 -27.32
N TYR A 49 -2.90 11.62 -26.60
CA TYR A 49 -2.60 10.69 -25.50
C TYR A 49 -2.35 11.47 -24.21
N LEU A 50 -2.77 10.88 -23.08
CA LEU A 50 -2.45 11.36 -21.75
C LEU A 50 -1.67 10.28 -21.00
N LEU A 51 -0.51 10.63 -20.46
CA LEU A 51 0.20 9.85 -19.46
C LEU A 51 -0.03 10.50 -18.10
N VAL A 52 -0.62 9.76 -17.16
CA VAL A 52 -0.90 10.25 -15.82
C VAL A 52 -0.26 9.37 -14.77
N SER A 53 0.38 9.97 -13.78
CA SER A 53 0.81 9.28 -12.55
C SER A 53 -0.14 9.60 -11.41
N THR A 54 -0.54 8.54 -10.71
CA THR A 54 -1.23 8.60 -9.41
C THR A 54 -0.27 8.39 -8.23
N ASP A 55 1.02 8.17 -8.50
CA ASP A 55 2.04 8.05 -7.47
C ASP A 55 2.49 9.46 -7.02
N PRO A 56 2.41 9.79 -5.71
CA PRO A 56 2.84 11.09 -5.18
C PRO A 56 4.36 11.32 -5.27
N ALA A 57 5.16 10.31 -5.62
CA ALA A 57 6.63 10.40 -5.63
C ALA A 57 7.26 11.15 -6.84
N HIS A 58 6.49 11.89 -7.65
CA HIS A 58 6.97 12.73 -8.78
C HIS A 58 7.99 12.07 -9.73
N SER A 59 7.76 10.80 -10.11
CA SER A 59 8.74 9.99 -10.85
C SER A 59 8.63 10.06 -12.39
N LEU A 60 7.58 10.68 -12.93
CA LEU A 60 7.41 10.80 -14.39
C LEU A 60 8.38 11.82 -14.95
N CYS A 61 8.54 12.96 -14.27
CA CYS A 61 9.45 14.03 -14.69
C CYS A 61 10.89 13.53 -14.81
N ASP A 62 11.37 12.77 -13.83
CA ASP A 62 12.71 12.18 -13.84
C ASP A 62 12.87 11.11 -14.93
N SER A 63 11.85 10.26 -15.11
CA SER A 63 11.87 9.21 -16.14
C SER A 63 11.93 9.81 -17.56
N LEU A 64 11.25 10.94 -17.78
CA LEU A 64 11.18 11.63 -19.07
C LEU A 64 12.22 12.75 -19.22
N ALA A 65 13.08 12.94 -18.23
CA ALA A 65 14.05 14.04 -18.22
C ALA A 65 14.94 14.04 -19.47
N GLY A 66 15.10 15.22 -20.06
CA GLY A 66 15.90 15.42 -21.27
C GLY A 66 15.25 14.95 -22.58
N LEU A 67 14.00 14.48 -22.55
CA LEU A 67 13.25 14.10 -23.75
C LEU A 67 12.33 15.22 -24.24
N ILE A 68 12.32 15.48 -25.55
CA ILE A 68 11.32 16.32 -26.19
C ILE A 68 10.06 15.48 -26.40
N LEU A 69 9.00 15.78 -25.66
CA LEU A 69 7.74 15.05 -25.76
C LEU A 69 7.06 15.27 -27.12
N PRO A 70 6.44 14.23 -27.71
CA PRO A 70 5.58 14.38 -28.87
C PRO A 70 4.45 15.38 -28.61
N LYS A 71 4.08 16.18 -29.62
CA LYS A 71 3.03 17.22 -29.48
C LYS A 71 1.66 16.67 -29.09
N ASN A 72 1.41 15.39 -29.37
CA ASN A 72 0.18 14.70 -29.09
C ASN A 72 0.21 13.90 -27.76
N LEU A 73 1.27 14.02 -26.96
CA LEU A 73 1.39 13.39 -25.65
C LEU A 73 1.41 14.45 -24.54
N GLU A 74 0.36 14.46 -23.73
CA GLU A 74 0.29 15.24 -22.50
C GLU A 74 0.72 14.38 -21.31
N VAL A 75 1.46 14.97 -20.37
CA VAL A 75 1.95 14.28 -19.16
C VAL A 75 1.46 15.05 -17.94
N LEU A 76 0.86 14.34 -16.99
CA LEU A 76 0.29 14.92 -15.78
C LEU A 76 0.67 14.10 -14.55
N GLU A 77 1.13 14.77 -13.50
CA GLU A 77 1.24 14.19 -12.17
C GLU A 77 0.08 14.73 -11.32
N LEU A 78 -0.74 13.82 -10.78
CA LEU A 78 -1.93 14.21 -10.02
C LEU A 78 -1.56 14.67 -8.62
N ASP A 79 -1.94 15.91 -8.29
CA ASP A 79 -2.00 16.40 -6.92
C ASP A 79 -3.38 16.08 -6.34
N ALA A 80 -3.45 15.00 -5.57
CA ALA A 80 -4.68 14.53 -4.94
C ALA A 80 -5.36 15.58 -4.06
N VAL A 81 -4.59 16.35 -3.29
CA VAL A 81 -5.12 17.35 -2.36
C VAL A 81 -5.73 18.52 -3.15
N ALA A 82 -5.01 19.00 -4.17
CA ALA A 82 -5.51 20.08 -5.02
C ALA A 82 -6.76 19.67 -5.80
N SER A 83 -6.76 18.48 -6.41
CA SER A 83 -7.89 17.95 -7.19
C SER A 83 -9.13 17.68 -6.32
N LEU A 84 -8.95 17.11 -5.13
CA LEU A 84 -10.06 16.93 -4.20
C LEU A 84 -10.63 18.27 -3.70
N ASN A 85 -9.77 19.24 -3.35
CA ASN A 85 -10.24 20.57 -2.93
C ASN A 85 -11.01 21.27 -4.04
N LYS A 86 -10.59 21.11 -5.29
CA LYS A 86 -11.32 21.57 -6.47
C LYS A 86 -12.68 20.87 -6.58
N PHE A 87 -12.76 19.55 -6.35
CA PHE A 87 -14.03 18.82 -6.32
C PHE A 87 -14.95 19.31 -5.19
N LYS A 88 -14.45 19.46 -3.96
CA LYS A 88 -15.19 19.97 -2.80
C LYS A 88 -15.77 21.35 -3.09
N ARG A 89 -14.94 22.31 -3.52
CA ARG A 89 -15.38 23.69 -3.86
C ARG A 89 -16.41 23.72 -4.98
N ARG A 90 -16.33 22.80 -5.94
CA ARG A 90 -17.29 22.70 -7.04
C ARG A 90 -18.69 22.27 -6.56
N HIS A 91 -18.76 21.43 -5.52
CA HIS A 91 -20.01 20.81 -5.03
C HIS A 91 -20.43 21.24 -3.62
N GLU A 92 -19.70 22.17 -2.99
CA GLU A 92 -19.89 22.66 -1.62
C GLU A 92 -21.36 22.98 -1.33
N LYS A 93 -21.97 23.87 -2.12
CA LYS A 93 -23.37 24.28 -1.95
C LYS A 93 -24.37 23.13 -2.01
N VAL A 94 -24.11 22.14 -2.86
CA VAL A 94 -25.01 20.98 -3.04
C VAL A 94 -24.90 20.06 -1.83
N LEU A 95 -23.68 19.85 -1.32
CA LEU A 95 -23.42 19.02 -0.15
C LEU A 95 -23.95 19.67 1.14
N GLU A 96 -23.80 20.99 1.29
CA GLU A 96 -24.40 21.77 2.37
C GLU A 96 -25.94 21.64 2.37
N GLU A 97 -26.59 21.80 1.21
CA GLU A 97 -28.05 21.70 1.13
C GLU A 97 -28.57 20.27 1.38
N ILE A 98 -27.79 19.23 1.04
CA ILE A 98 -28.11 17.84 1.43
C ILE A 98 -28.03 17.69 2.96
N ALA A 99 -27.03 18.31 3.59
CA ALA A 99 -26.85 18.32 5.04
C ALA A 99 -28.04 18.94 5.76
N GLU A 100 -28.44 20.15 5.35
CA GLU A 100 -29.55 20.91 5.94
C GLU A 100 -30.89 20.13 5.90
N ARG A 101 -31.06 19.27 4.90
CA ARG A 101 -32.28 18.46 4.72
C ARG A 101 -32.29 17.17 5.54
N GLY A 102 -31.13 16.75 6.06
CA GLY A 102 -31.00 15.62 6.98
C GLY A 102 -31.52 15.99 8.38
N THR A 103 -31.99 15.01 9.16
CA THR A 103 -32.56 15.27 10.50
C THR A 103 -31.76 14.74 11.68
N PHE A 104 -30.64 14.06 11.42
CA PHE A 104 -29.82 13.38 12.45
C PHE A 104 -28.45 13.99 12.68
N LEU A 105 -27.95 14.78 11.74
CA LEU A 105 -26.68 15.46 11.81
C LEU A 105 -26.98 16.90 11.42
N ASP A 106 -26.61 17.86 12.26
CA ASP A 106 -26.67 19.26 11.86
C ASP A 106 -25.52 19.60 10.91
N GLU A 107 -25.53 20.82 10.36
CA GLU A 107 -24.53 21.31 9.42
C GLU A 107 -23.11 21.16 10.00
N GLU A 108 -22.92 21.46 11.29
CA GLU A 108 -21.65 21.29 12.00
C GLU A 108 -21.23 19.81 12.12
N ASP A 109 -22.16 18.90 12.43
CA ASP A 109 -21.90 17.46 12.51
C ASP A 109 -21.44 16.88 11.17
N LEU A 110 -22.11 17.25 10.06
CA LEU A 110 -21.77 16.72 8.73
C LEU A 110 -20.48 17.35 8.18
N GLN A 111 -20.30 18.67 8.35
CA GLN A 111 -19.08 19.36 7.94
C GLN A 111 -17.87 18.80 8.70
N SER A 112 -18.01 18.49 9.99
CA SER A 112 -16.97 17.81 10.77
C SER A 112 -16.65 16.40 10.23
N LEU A 113 -17.65 15.62 9.82
CA LEU A 113 -17.44 14.30 9.21
C LEU A 113 -16.79 14.39 7.82
N MET A 114 -17.05 15.45 7.06
CA MET A 114 -16.53 15.67 5.70
C MET A 114 -15.16 16.37 5.66
N ASP A 115 -14.83 17.16 6.67
CA ASP A 115 -13.54 17.85 6.83
C ASP A 115 -12.47 16.98 7.47
N LEU A 116 -12.86 15.88 8.12
CA LEU A 116 -11.92 14.81 8.42
C LEU A 116 -11.34 14.31 7.09
N SER A 117 -10.04 14.49 6.90
CA SER A 117 -9.28 13.94 5.80
C SER A 117 -9.41 12.42 5.83
N LEU A 118 -10.40 11.90 5.09
CA LEU A 118 -10.68 10.49 5.05
C LEU A 118 -9.49 9.79 4.37
N PRO A 119 -8.91 8.76 4.98
CA PRO A 119 -7.92 7.95 4.29
C PRO A 119 -8.48 7.43 2.94
N GLY A 120 -7.64 7.34 1.90
CA GLY A 120 -8.10 6.97 0.54
C GLY A 120 -8.47 8.15 -0.38
N MET A 121 -8.27 9.40 0.06
CA MET A 121 -8.53 10.58 -0.76
C MET A 121 -7.71 10.63 -2.05
N ASP A 122 -6.50 10.09 -2.04
CA ASP A 122 -5.62 10.13 -3.20
C ASP A 122 -6.20 9.28 -4.34
N GLU A 123 -6.63 8.06 -3.99
CA GLU A 123 -7.30 7.16 -4.91
C GLU A 123 -8.66 7.69 -5.37
N LEU A 124 -9.45 8.27 -4.45
CA LEU A 124 -10.73 8.90 -4.80
C LEU A 124 -10.53 10.06 -5.78
N SER A 125 -9.55 10.93 -5.54
CA SER A 125 -9.24 12.06 -6.40
C SER A 125 -8.81 11.58 -7.79
N ALA A 126 -7.92 10.59 -7.85
CA ALA A 126 -7.50 9.98 -9.11
C ALA A 126 -8.69 9.38 -9.87
N TYR A 127 -9.58 8.66 -9.17
CA TYR A 127 -10.79 8.09 -9.77
C TYR A 127 -11.70 9.17 -10.38
N LEU A 128 -11.97 10.24 -9.64
CA LEU A 128 -12.85 11.33 -10.08
C LEU A 128 -12.28 12.10 -11.29
N GLU A 129 -10.98 12.39 -11.31
CA GLU A 129 -10.33 13.07 -12.45
C GLU A 129 -10.32 12.18 -13.70
N ILE A 130 -10.02 10.87 -13.56
CA ILE A 130 -10.07 9.93 -14.70
C ILE A 130 -11.49 9.85 -15.27
N ALA A 131 -12.51 9.77 -14.40
CA ALA A 131 -13.90 9.79 -14.83
C ALA A 131 -14.26 11.08 -15.59
N GLU A 132 -13.82 12.24 -15.10
CA GLU A 132 -14.03 13.54 -15.77
C GLU A 132 -13.38 13.57 -17.17
N TRP A 133 -12.14 13.10 -17.32
CA TRP A 133 -11.46 13.07 -18.63
C TRP A 133 -12.14 12.13 -19.65
N LEU A 134 -12.66 10.99 -19.17
CA LEU A 134 -13.41 10.06 -20.00
C LEU A 134 -14.73 10.65 -20.48
N GLN A 135 -15.45 11.38 -19.61
CA GLN A 135 -16.67 12.08 -19.99
C GLN A 135 -16.40 13.18 -21.03
N GLN A 136 -15.30 13.93 -20.87
CA GLN A 136 -14.92 14.99 -21.80
C GLN A 136 -14.45 14.47 -23.17
N LYS A 137 -14.07 13.18 -23.27
CA LYS A 137 -13.57 12.54 -24.50
C LYS A 137 -12.38 13.29 -25.14
N ARG A 138 -11.54 13.92 -24.31
CA ARG A 138 -10.39 14.73 -24.76
C ARG A 138 -9.25 13.88 -25.35
N TYR A 139 -9.06 12.68 -24.83
CA TYR A 139 -7.94 11.82 -25.18
C TYR A 139 -8.41 10.56 -25.93
N HIS A 140 -7.60 10.11 -26.88
CA HIS A 140 -7.79 8.83 -27.55
C HIS A 140 -7.56 7.67 -26.57
N CYS A 141 -6.45 7.73 -25.82
CA CYS A 141 -6.07 6.76 -24.78
C CYS A 141 -5.39 7.47 -23.61
N ILE A 142 -5.70 7.02 -22.40
CA ILE A 142 -5.06 7.45 -21.16
C ILE A 142 -4.20 6.27 -20.65
N VAL A 143 -2.91 6.51 -20.47
CA VAL A 143 -1.96 5.58 -19.85
C VAL A 143 -1.78 5.99 -18.40
N ILE A 144 -2.14 5.11 -17.47
CA ILE A 144 -2.13 5.37 -16.03
C ILE A 144 -0.97 4.60 -15.40
N ASP A 145 0.02 5.34 -14.89
CA ASP A 145 0.99 4.83 -13.93
C ASP A 145 0.33 4.83 -12.54
N THR A 146 0.02 3.64 -12.03
CA THR A 146 -0.67 3.52 -10.75
C THR A 146 0.33 3.61 -9.58
N ALA A 147 -0.14 4.13 -8.45
CA ALA A 147 0.54 3.95 -7.17
C ALA A 147 0.77 2.45 -6.85
N PRO A 148 1.60 2.09 -5.84
CA PRO A 148 1.87 0.69 -5.49
C PRO A 148 0.62 -0.16 -5.25
N THR A 149 0.74 -1.49 -5.38
CA THR A 149 -0.36 -2.48 -5.36
C THR A 149 -1.50 -2.16 -4.37
N GLY A 150 -1.20 -1.84 -3.11
CA GLY A 150 -2.23 -1.53 -2.11
C GLY A 150 -3.09 -0.30 -2.45
N HIS A 151 -2.47 0.76 -3.00
CA HIS A 151 -3.19 1.95 -3.47
C HIS A 151 -3.93 1.64 -4.78
N THR A 152 -3.35 0.81 -5.65
CA THR A 152 -4.07 0.35 -6.85
C THR A 152 -5.35 -0.40 -6.48
N LEU A 153 -5.28 -1.32 -5.51
CA LEU A 153 -6.45 -2.07 -5.03
C LEU A 153 -7.52 -1.13 -4.47
N ARG A 154 -7.13 -0.14 -3.66
CA ARG A 154 -8.04 0.90 -3.17
C ARG A 154 -8.69 1.68 -4.31
N LEU A 155 -7.93 2.09 -5.34
CA LEU A 155 -8.47 2.74 -6.54
C LEU A 155 -9.56 1.88 -7.21
N LEU A 156 -9.36 0.56 -7.26
CA LEU A 156 -10.34 -0.38 -7.81
C LEU A 156 -11.58 -0.56 -6.93
N GLU A 157 -11.49 -0.28 -5.63
CA GLU A 157 -12.58 -0.29 -4.65
C GLU A 157 -13.36 1.04 -4.59
N MET A 158 -12.82 2.12 -5.17
CA MET A 158 -13.46 3.44 -5.15
C MET A 158 -14.91 3.45 -5.67
N PRO A 159 -15.29 2.69 -6.73
CA PRO A 159 -16.69 2.61 -7.14
C PRO A 159 -17.62 2.18 -6.01
N ASP A 160 -17.24 1.18 -5.22
CA ASP A 160 -18.04 0.66 -4.10
C ASP A 160 -18.14 1.69 -2.97
N LEU A 161 -17.03 2.37 -2.68
CA LEU A 161 -17.00 3.44 -1.68
C LEU A 161 -17.88 4.62 -2.08
N VAL A 162 -17.77 5.10 -3.32
CA VAL A 162 -18.58 6.18 -3.85
C VAL A 162 -20.06 5.80 -3.84
N ARG A 163 -20.42 4.56 -4.21
CA ARG A 163 -21.80 4.06 -4.11
C ARG A 163 -22.33 4.09 -2.69
N ARG A 164 -21.59 3.58 -1.71
CA ARG A 164 -21.99 3.63 -0.29
C ARG A 164 -22.19 5.06 0.18
N TRP A 165 -21.30 5.97 -0.22
CA TRP A 165 -21.43 7.39 0.09
C TRP A 165 -22.67 8.02 -0.55
N LEU A 166 -22.95 7.73 -1.83
CA LEU A 166 -24.16 8.18 -2.52
C LEU A 166 -25.43 7.63 -1.87
N VAL A 167 -25.44 6.37 -1.42
CA VAL A 167 -26.57 5.79 -0.66
C VAL A 167 -26.77 6.52 0.66
N GLY A 168 -25.69 6.85 1.39
CA GLY A 168 -25.76 7.66 2.61
C GLY A 168 -26.40 9.03 2.36
N LEU A 169 -25.95 9.76 1.33
CA LEU A 169 -26.53 11.04 0.93
C LEU A 169 -28.00 10.91 0.47
N ASP A 170 -28.32 9.86 -0.28
CA ASP A 170 -29.69 9.58 -0.72
C ASP A 170 -30.64 9.34 0.46
N THR A 171 -30.14 8.64 1.48
CA THR A 171 -30.88 8.35 2.71
C THR A 171 -31.17 9.64 3.50
N LEU A 172 -30.22 10.59 3.54
CA LEU A 172 -30.46 11.91 4.15
C LEU A 172 -31.59 12.67 3.42
N LEU A 173 -31.69 12.52 2.10
CA LEU A 173 -32.76 13.13 1.31
C LEU A 173 -34.10 12.38 1.38
N ALA A 174 -34.10 11.10 1.77
CA ALA A 174 -35.29 10.24 1.75
C ALA A 174 -36.46 10.81 2.57
N LYS A 175 -36.18 11.33 3.78
CA LYS A 175 -37.20 11.95 4.65
C LYS A 175 -37.77 13.23 4.06
N HIS A 176 -36.92 14.09 3.49
CA HIS A 176 -37.38 15.30 2.82
C HIS A 176 -38.28 14.97 1.62
N ARG A 177 -37.92 13.97 0.81
CA ARG A 177 -38.77 13.45 -0.27
C ARG A 177 -40.12 12.94 0.26
N TYR A 178 -40.11 12.18 1.37
CA TYR A 178 -41.34 11.70 2.01
C TYR A 178 -42.27 12.84 2.44
N ILE A 179 -41.74 13.84 3.15
CA ILE A 179 -42.51 15.01 3.61
C ILE A 179 -43.08 15.76 2.40
N ARG A 180 -42.26 16.04 1.39
CA ARG A 180 -42.71 16.75 0.19
C ARG A 180 -43.82 15.97 -0.54
N ARG A 181 -43.66 14.66 -0.71
CA ARG A 181 -44.70 13.79 -1.29
C ARG A 181 -46.00 13.81 -0.50
N HIS A 182 -45.94 13.68 0.82
CA HIS A 182 -47.13 13.57 1.66
C HIS A 182 -47.85 14.91 1.91
N PHE A 183 -47.12 16.01 2.06
CA PHE A 183 -47.70 17.29 2.44
C PHE A 183 -47.94 18.25 1.26
N THR A 184 -47.17 18.12 0.18
CA THR A 184 -47.31 18.98 -1.01
C THR A 184 -47.83 18.25 -2.24
N GLY A 185 -47.84 16.91 -2.23
CA GLY A 185 -48.19 16.08 -3.39
C GLY A 185 -47.15 16.14 -4.52
N ASP A 186 -46.03 16.85 -4.32
CA ASP A 186 -44.98 16.98 -5.31
C ASP A 186 -44.02 15.79 -5.26
N ASN A 187 -43.88 15.13 -6.41
CA ASN A 187 -43.11 13.91 -6.57
C ASN A 187 -41.91 14.08 -7.53
N ARG A 188 -41.59 15.33 -7.91
CA ARG A 188 -40.51 15.61 -8.87
C ARG A 188 -39.15 15.55 -8.22
N LEU A 189 -38.19 14.94 -8.92
CA LEU A 189 -36.78 15.01 -8.57
C LEU A 189 -36.26 16.45 -8.67
N ASP A 190 -35.61 16.94 -7.63
CA ASP A 190 -34.96 18.24 -7.59
C ASP A 190 -33.50 18.20 -8.06
N HIS A 191 -32.75 19.28 -7.87
CA HIS A 191 -31.35 19.34 -8.31
C HIS A 191 -30.42 18.49 -7.45
N LEU A 192 -30.73 18.23 -6.18
CA LEU A 192 -29.93 17.34 -5.32
C LEU A 192 -30.09 15.89 -5.78
N ASP A 193 -31.33 15.49 -6.11
CA ASP A 193 -31.61 14.18 -6.68
C ASP A 193 -30.86 13.97 -8.01
N ARG A 194 -30.83 14.99 -8.89
CA ARG A 194 -30.10 14.92 -10.17
C ARG A 194 -28.60 14.84 -9.96
N PHE A 195 -28.05 15.58 -9.00
CA PHE A 195 -26.64 15.49 -8.65
C PHE A 195 -26.24 14.06 -8.25
N LEU A 196 -27.01 13.41 -7.36
CA LEU A 196 -26.73 12.03 -6.96
C LEU A 196 -26.82 11.05 -8.15
N LEU A 197 -27.79 11.23 -9.04
CA LEU A 197 -27.93 10.42 -10.25
C LEU A 197 -26.78 10.63 -11.23
N GLU A 198 -26.33 11.87 -11.45
CA GLU A 198 -25.20 12.18 -12.33
C GLU A 198 -23.89 11.57 -11.80
N MET A 199 -23.67 11.60 -10.49
CA MET A 199 -22.53 10.93 -9.87
C MET A 199 -22.60 9.41 -10.03
N ASP A 200 -23.77 8.80 -9.78
CA ASP A 200 -23.96 7.35 -9.96
C ASP A 200 -23.78 6.90 -11.42
N ASP A 201 -24.26 7.69 -12.39
CA ASP A 201 -24.06 7.43 -13.81
C ASP A 201 -22.59 7.54 -14.21
N SER A 202 -21.84 8.50 -13.65
CA SER A 202 -20.40 8.61 -13.84
C SER A 202 -19.66 7.34 -13.38
N VAL A 203 -20.02 6.83 -12.19
CA VAL A 203 -19.45 5.58 -11.64
C VAL A 203 -19.74 4.40 -12.56
N LYS A 204 -20.99 4.26 -13.02
CA LYS A 204 -21.41 3.19 -13.94
C LYS A 204 -20.65 3.23 -15.27
N VAL A 205 -20.43 4.41 -15.84
CA VAL A 205 -19.69 4.57 -17.10
C VAL A 205 -18.25 4.11 -16.94
N MET A 206 -17.59 4.52 -15.85
CA MET A 206 -16.21 4.14 -15.55
C MET A 206 -16.09 2.62 -15.35
N GLU A 207 -16.95 2.01 -14.52
CA GLU A 207 -16.96 0.55 -14.30
C GLU A 207 -17.15 -0.22 -15.61
N LYS A 208 -18.10 0.20 -16.45
CA LYS A 208 -18.37 -0.43 -17.75
C LYS A 208 -17.16 -0.38 -18.68
N LEU A 209 -16.44 0.73 -18.70
CA LEU A 209 -15.21 0.87 -19.49
C LEU A 209 -14.09 -0.02 -18.95
N MET A 210 -13.93 -0.08 -17.62
CA MET A 210 -12.88 -0.88 -16.98
C MET A 210 -13.04 -2.38 -17.21
N ILE A 211 -14.26 -2.90 -17.32
CA ILE A 211 -14.51 -4.33 -17.58
C ILE A 211 -14.52 -4.70 -19.08
N ASP A 212 -14.48 -3.73 -19.98
CA ASP A 212 -14.50 -3.97 -21.43
C ASP A 212 -13.09 -4.24 -21.99
N PRO A 213 -12.78 -5.47 -22.47
CA PRO A 213 -11.46 -5.81 -23.00
C PRO A 213 -11.04 -5.06 -24.28
N ALA A 214 -11.99 -4.42 -24.96
CA ALA A 214 -11.75 -3.59 -26.14
C ALA A 214 -11.40 -2.13 -25.78
N SER A 215 -11.77 -1.67 -24.58
CA SER A 215 -11.59 -0.30 -24.12
C SER A 215 -10.55 -0.18 -22.99
N CYS A 216 -10.37 -1.22 -22.18
CA CYS A 216 -9.43 -1.22 -21.07
C CYS A 216 -8.44 -2.38 -21.15
N ARG A 217 -7.20 -2.12 -20.72
CA ARG A 217 -6.21 -3.14 -20.39
C ARG A 217 -5.54 -2.80 -19.08
N PHE A 218 -5.37 -3.81 -18.24
CA PHE A 218 -4.56 -3.70 -17.05
C PHE A 218 -3.33 -4.58 -17.20
N VAL A 219 -2.15 -3.98 -17.11
CA VAL A 219 -0.85 -4.63 -17.27
C VAL A 219 -0.18 -4.70 -15.90
N ILE A 220 0.03 -5.91 -15.40
CA ILE A 220 0.77 -6.11 -14.16
C ILE A 220 2.26 -6.08 -14.49
N VAL A 221 3.03 -5.29 -13.74
CA VAL A 221 4.49 -5.29 -13.78
C VAL A 221 4.99 -5.86 -12.46
N MET A 222 5.89 -6.84 -12.53
CA MET A 222 6.44 -7.52 -11.38
C MET A 222 7.93 -7.79 -11.52
N LEU A 223 8.59 -8.06 -10.40
CA LEU A 223 9.92 -8.66 -10.37
C LEU A 223 9.79 -10.18 -10.14
N ALA A 224 10.80 -10.93 -10.56
CA ALA A 224 10.91 -12.35 -10.26
C ALA A 224 11.38 -12.58 -8.80
N GLU A 225 10.57 -12.17 -7.83
CA GLU A 225 10.85 -12.25 -6.38
C GLU A 225 9.60 -12.68 -5.64
N MET A 226 9.71 -13.55 -4.62
CA MET A 226 8.57 -14.14 -3.88
C MET A 226 7.47 -13.11 -3.51
N MET A 227 7.81 -12.06 -2.77
CA MET A 227 6.84 -11.03 -2.37
C MET A 227 6.22 -10.31 -3.59
N SER A 228 6.98 -10.07 -4.65
CA SER A 228 6.44 -9.45 -5.86
C SER A 228 5.50 -10.39 -6.60
N VAL A 229 5.76 -11.70 -6.58
CA VAL A 229 4.89 -12.74 -7.16
C VAL A 229 3.57 -12.80 -6.40
N GLU A 230 3.62 -12.78 -5.08
CA GLU A 230 2.44 -12.84 -4.21
C GLU A 230 1.55 -11.62 -4.36
N GLU A 231 2.11 -10.42 -4.23
CA GLU A 231 1.35 -9.18 -4.45
C GLU A 231 0.74 -9.13 -5.87
N SER A 232 1.45 -9.65 -6.89
CA SER A 232 0.94 -9.71 -8.26
C SER A 232 -0.16 -10.75 -8.44
N ALA A 233 -0.07 -11.89 -7.76
CA ALA A 233 -1.11 -12.91 -7.74
C ALA A 233 -2.38 -12.39 -7.06
N ASP A 234 -2.24 -11.66 -5.96
CA ASP A 234 -3.36 -11.03 -5.25
C ASP A 234 -4.04 -9.98 -6.13
N LEU A 235 -3.23 -9.10 -6.75
CA LEU A 235 -3.72 -8.12 -7.70
C LEU A 235 -4.46 -8.77 -8.88
N ALA A 236 -3.90 -9.83 -9.47
CA ALA A 236 -4.54 -10.56 -10.56
C ALA A 236 -5.86 -11.20 -10.13
N ARG A 237 -5.92 -11.77 -8.92
CA ARG A 237 -7.17 -12.34 -8.36
C ARG A 237 -8.23 -11.27 -8.18
N THR A 238 -7.90 -10.11 -7.63
CA THR A 238 -8.83 -9.00 -7.47
C THR A 238 -9.33 -8.48 -8.82
N LEU A 239 -8.43 -8.33 -9.79
CA LEU A 239 -8.77 -7.90 -11.16
C LEU A 239 -9.71 -8.90 -11.84
N SER A 240 -9.42 -10.20 -11.73
CA SER A 240 -10.29 -11.28 -12.24
C SER A 240 -11.66 -11.28 -11.56
N GLY A 241 -11.71 -11.14 -10.22
CA GLY A 241 -12.95 -11.04 -9.46
C GLY A 241 -13.82 -9.85 -9.89
N ARG A 242 -13.21 -8.75 -10.31
CA ARG A 242 -13.88 -7.56 -10.86
C ARG A 242 -14.06 -7.59 -12.38
N LYS A 243 -13.66 -8.67 -13.05
CA LYS A 243 -13.70 -8.84 -14.52
C LYS A 243 -12.92 -7.77 -15.30
N ILE A 244 -11.88 -7.20 -14.69
CA ILE A 244 -11.00 -6.23 -15.35
C ILE A 244 -9.99 -7.02 -16.20
N PRO A 245 -9.82 -6.68 -17.49
CA PRO A 245 -9.02 -7.45 -18.43
C PRO A 245 -7.51 -7.33 -18.15
N THR A 246 -6.92 -8.42 -17.68
CA THR A 246 -5.48 -8.59 -17.41
C THR A 246 -4.87 -9.75 -18.21
N PRO A 247 -4.85 -9.69 -19.56
CA PRO A 247 -4.38 -10.81 -20.38
C PRO A 247 -2.85 -10.94 -20.40
N GLU A 248 -2.11 -9.91 -20.00
CA GLU A 248 -0.65 -9.85 -20.15
C GLU A 248 0.00 -9.29 -18.88
N LEU A 249 1.22 -9.77 -18.61
CA LEU A 249 2.03 -9.35 -17.48
C LEU A 249 3.49 -9.19 -17.91
N ILE A 250 4.21 -8.28 -17.25
CA ILE A 250 5.62 -7.99 -17.49
C ILE A 250 6.44 -8.40 -16.26
N VAL A 251 7.39 -9.30 -16.45
CA VAL A 251 8.46 -9.59 -15.49
C VAL A 251 9.66 -8.73 -15.84
N ASN A 252 9.85 -7.65 -15.08
CA ASN A 252 10.93 -6.70 -15.28
C ASN A 252 12.23 -7.15 -14.58
N GLN A 253 13.35 -6.58 -15.00
CA GLN A 253 14.68 -6.75 -14.40
C GLN A 253 15.12 -8.22 -14.25
N LEU A 254 14.83 -9.05 -15.24
CA LEU A 254 15.29 -10.43 -15.24
C LEU A 254 16.80 -10.47 -15.55
N LEU A 255 17.60 -11.06 -14.65
CA LEU A 255 19.04 -11.15 -14.89
C LEU A 255 19.30 -12.01 -16.13
N PRO A 256 20.17 -11.58 -17.08
CA PRO A 256 20.58 -12.40 -18.22
C PRO A 256 21.40 -13.62 -17.78
N ALA A 257 21.50 -14.63 -18.65
CA ALA A 257 22.24 -15.85 -18.35
C ALA A 257 23.74 -15.54 -18.44
N ASN A 258 24.47 -15.77 -17.35
CA ASN A 258 25.92 -15.56 -17.31
C ASN A 258 26.61 -16.47 -16.28
N ASP A 259 27.93 -16.60 -16.40
CA ASP A 259 28.76 -17.46 -15.54
C ASP A 259 29.21 -16.79 -14.23
N CYS A 260 28.77 -15.54 -13.97
CA CYS A 260 29.13 -14.84 -12.75
C CYS A 260 28.48 -15.52 -11.52
N PRO A 261 29.23 -15.83 -10.44
CA PRO A 261 28.65 -16.46 -9.23
C PRO A 261 27.52 -15.65 -8.59
N VAL A 262 27.64 -14.32 -8.55
CA VAL A 262 26.62 -13.42 -7.99
C VAL A 262 25.36 -13.44 -8.87
N CYS A 263 25.51 -13.18 -10.17
CA CYS A 263 24.38 -13.15 -11.10
C CYS A 263 23.70 -14.52 -11.25
N SER A 264 24.46 -15.62 -11.32
CA SER A 264 23.91 -16.97 -11.41
C SER A 264 23.11 -17.35 -10.16
N THR A 265 23.59 -16.98 -8.96
CA THR A 265 22.86 -17.17 -7.70
C THR A 265 21.56 -16.37 -7.69
N ARG A 266 21.59 -15.08 -8.07
CA ARG A 266 20.40 -14.24 -8.20
C ARG A 266 19.41 -14.79 -9.23
N ARG A 267 19.89 -15.17 -10.42
CA ARG A 267 19.06 -15.72 -11.49
C ARG A 267 18.41 -17.03 -11.04
N LYS A 268 19.09 -17.88 -10.29
CA LYS A 268 18.50 -19.09 -9.71
C LYS A 268 17.32 -18.77 -8.79
N MET A 269 17.45 -17.76 -7.92
CA MET A 269 16.35 -17.30 -7.07
C MET A 269 15.20 -16.71 -7.89
N GLN A 270 15.52 -15.95 -8.94
CA GLN A 270 14.52 -15.42 -9.87
C GLN A 270 13.76 -16.53 -10.59
N MET A 271 14.44 -17.57 -11.08
CA MET A 271 13.80 -18.70 -11.75
C MET A 271 12.88 -19.49 -10.82
N LEU A 272 13.25 -19.67 -9.55
CA LEU A 272 12.38 -20.28 -8.54
C LEU A 272 11.10 -19.45 -8.35
N SER A 273 11.24 -18.14 -8.12
CA SER A 273 10.11 -17.23 -7.95
C SER A 273 9.23 -17.15 -9.20
N LEU A 274 9.84 -17.15 -10.39
CA LEU A 274 9.16 -17.14 -11.67
C LEU A 274 8.39 -18.43 -11.93
N SER A 275 8.94 -19.58 -11.53
CA SER A 275 8.22 -20.86 -11.62
C SER A 275 6.96 -20.87 -10.75
N LEU A 276 7.00 -20.24 -9.57
CA LEU A 276 5.83 -20.04 -8.72
C LEU A 276 4.83 -19.09 -9.39
N ALA A 277 5.31 -18.00 -10.00
CA ALA A 277 4.47 -17.06 -10.73
C ALA A 277 3.70 -17.73 -11.86
N LEU A 278 4.39 -18.51 -12.71
CA LEU A 278 3.78 -19.26 -13.80
C LEU A 278 2.74 -20.28 -13.30
N ASN A 279 2.94 -20.85 -12.12
CA ASN A 279 1.97 -21.75 -11.51
C ASN A 279 0.73 -21.05 -10.96
N ARG A 280 0.88 -19.83 -10.41
CA ARG A 280 -0.21 -19.05 -9.78
C ARG A 280 -0.98 -18.18 -10.78
N LEU A 281 -0.33 -17.70 -11.84
CA LEU A 281 -0.86 -16.74 -12.83
C LEU A 281 -0.99 -17.39 -14.21
N ARG A 282 -1.84 -18.43 -14.33
CA ARG A 282 -1.90 -19.25 -15.56
C ARG A 282 -2.69 -18.60 -16.70
N GLU A 283 -3.47 -17.58 -16.41
CA GLU A 283 -4.35 -16.92 -17.37
C GLU A 283 -3.63 -15.81 -18.17
N GLN A 284 -2.46 -15.38 -17.68
CA GLN A 284 -1.70 -14.27 -18.21
C GLN A 284 -0.61 -14.75 -19.18
N GLN A 285 -0.42 -14.01 -20.27
CA GLN A 285 0.78 -14.12 -21.10
C GLN A 285 1.94 -13.34 -20.45
N PHE A 286 3.09 -14.02 -20.32
CA PHE A 286 4.28 -13.44 -19.68
C PHE A 286 5.23 -12.83 -20.71
N TRP A 287 5.56 -11.57 -20.47
CA TRP A 287 6.60 -10.82 -21.16
C TRP A 287 7.73 -10.52 -20.20
N THR A 288 8.96 -10.46 -20.69
CA THR A 288 10.13 -10.22 -19.86
C THR A 288 11.00 -9.11 -20.39
N LEU A 289 11.56 -8.34 -19.46
CA LEU A 289 12.55 -7.29 -19.73
C LEU A 289 13.83 -7.60 -18.95
N PRO A 290 15.01 -7.48 -19.57
CA PRO A 290 16.27 -7.78 -18.91
C PRO A 290 16.60 -6.73 -17.84
N LEU A 291 17.37 -7.13 -16.82
CA LEU A 291 18.04 -6.17 -15.93
C LEU A 291 19.10 -5.41 -16.74
N LEU A 292 18.95 -4.09 -16.80
CA LEU A 292 19.90 -3.20 -17.45
C LEU A 292 20.90 -2.63 -16.44
N PRO A 293 22.17 -2.38 -16.84
CA PRO A 293 23.15 -1.72 -15.99
C PRO A 293 22.71 -0.32 -15.54
N VAL A 294 21.99 0.39 -16.42
CA VAL A 294 21.45 1.73 -16.18
C VAL A 294 19.94 1.68 -16.40
N GLU A 295 19.19 2.27 -15.48
CA GLU A 295 17.74 2.40 -15.65
C GLU A 295 17.41 3.24 -16.89
N PRO A 296 16.50 2.76 -17.76
CA PRO A 296 16.18 3.49 -18.97
C PRO A 296 15.36 4.73 -18.63
N SER A 297 15.89 5.90 -18.99
CA SER A 297 15.25 7.21 -18.89
C SER A 297 15.47 8.01 -20.19
N GLY A 298 14.67 9.06 -20.37
CA GLY A 298 14.74 9.93 -21.54
C GLY A 298 14.66 9.14 -22.86
N GLY A 299 15.60 9.38 -23.77
CA GLY A 299 15.64 8.73 -25.09
C GLY A 299 15.69 7.20 -25.03
N ALA A 300 16.27 6.61 -23.99
CA ALA A 300 16.40 5.15 -23.85
C ALA A 300 15.03 4.45 -23.73
N LEU A 301 14.01 5.14 -23.20
CA LEU A 301 12.64 4.61 -23.07
C LEU A 301 12.05 4.18 -24.42
N SER A 302 12.40 4.87 -25.51
CA SER A 302 11.92 4.54 -26.86
C SER A 302 12.38 3.16 -27.34
N THR A 303 13.46 2.64 -26.76
CA THR A 303 14.04 1.34 -27.10
C THR A 303 13.68 0.24 -26.10
N LEU A 304 12.93 0.54 -25.03
CA LEU A 304 12.61 -0.46 -24.01
C LEU A 304 11.89 -1.68 -24.61
N TRP A 305 10.87 -1.43 -25.44
CA TRP A 305 10.04 -2.47 -26.04
C TRP A 305 10.75 -3.28 -27.13
N SER A 306 11.94 -2.88 -27.60
CA SER A 306 12.73 -3.75 -28.50
C SER A 306 13.44 -4.87 -27.76
N GLN A 307 13.53 -4.78 -26.44
CA GLN A 307 14.18 -5.77 -25.58
C GLN A 307 13.20 -6.78 -24.98
N VAL A 308 11.90 -6.57 -25.17
CA VAL A 308 10.86 -7.44 -24.63
C VAL A 308 10.95 -8.82 -25.26
N ARG A 309 10.82 -9.87 -24.45
CA ARG A 309 10.80 -11.26 -24.90
C ARG A 309 9.63 -12.02 -24.29
N SER A 310 9.09 -12.97 -25.04
CA SER A 310 8.15 -13.96 -24.49
C SER A 310 8.87 -14.84 -23.47
N ILE A 311 8.18 -15.25 -22.41
CA ILE A 311 8.72 -16.16 -21.39
C ILE A 311 9.30 -17.45 -21.98
N GLU A 312 8.72 -17.95 -23.07
CA GLU A 312 9.13 -19.18 -23.76
C GLU A 312 10.54 -19.08 -24.36
N GLN A 313 11.05 -17.86 -24.53
CA GLN A 313 12.34 -17.56 -25.16
C GLN A 313 13.48 -17.38 -24.13
N ILE A 314 13.23 -17.67 -22.84
CA ILE A 314 14.20 -17.43 -21.77
C ILE A 314 15.09 -18.65 -21.56
N ASP A 315 16.41 -18.41 -21.49
CA ASP A 315 17.38 -19.47 -21.23
C ASP A 315 17.18 -20.13 -19.85
N GLN A 316 17.40 -21.44 -19.77
CA GLN A 316 17.35 -22.15 -18.50
C GLN A 316 18.46 -21.69 -17.54
N PRO A 317 18.27 -21.79 -16.20
CA PRO A 317 19.31 -21.42 -15.25
C PRO A 317 20.56 -22.29 -15.41
N ILE A 318 21.72 -21.64 -15.42
CA ILE A 318 23.01 -22.31 -15.32
C ILE A 318 23.12 -22.90 -13.91
N LYS A 319 23.44 -24.20 -13.80
CA LYS A 319 23.63 -24.88 -12.51
C LYS A 319 24.87 -24.33 -11.82
N SER A 320 24.70 -23.34 -10.94
CA SER A 320 25.74 -22.90 -10.01
C SER A 320 25.53 -23.53 -8.64
N ALA A 321 26.59 -24.15 -8.10
CA ALA A 321 26.66 -24.70 -6.74
C ALA A 321 27.20 -23.69 -5.72
N PHE A 322 27.51 -22.47 -6.15
CA PHE A 322 28.10 -21.45 -5.31
C PHE A 322 27.06 -20.85 -4.35
N GLU A 323 27.38 -20.82 -3.05
CA GLU A 323 26.60 -20.09 -2.06
C GLU A 323 27.31 -18.80 -1.67
N LEU A 324 26.64 -17.66 -1.88
CA LEU A 324 27.10 -16.37 -1.37
C LEU A 324 27.08 -16.35 0.17
N PRO A 325 28.20 -16.03 0.85
CA PRO A 325 28.29 -16.01 2.31
C PRO A 325 27.63 -14.76 2.91
N ILE A 326 27.22 -14.84 4.19
CA ILE A 326 26.74 -13.67 4.94
C ILE A 326 27.93 -12.75 5.24
N ARG A 327 27.95 -11.56 4.64
CA ARG A 327 28.91 -10.47 4.90
C ARG A 327 28.14 -9.24 5.38
N VAL A 328 28.55 -8.73 6.54
CA VAL A 328 28.03 -7.50 7.14
C VAL A 328 29.23 -6.60 7.44
N GLU A 329 29.09 -5.32 7.10
CA GLU A 329 30.06 -4.28 7.45
C GLU A 329 29.38 -3.24 8.33
N GLU A 330 30.16 -2.60 9.20
CA GLU A 330 29.67 -1.61 10.18
C GLU A 330 28.49 -2.15 11.02
N PRO A 331 28.67 -3.28 11.73
CA PRO A 331 27.61 -3.87 12.56
C PRO A 331 27.07 -2.87 13.59
N SER A 332 25.75 -2.90 13.79
CA SER A 332 25.06 -1.99 14.71
C SER A 332 25.28 -2.40 16.17
N PRO A 333 25.15 -1.49 17.14
CA PRO A 333 25.07 -1.88 18.54
C PRO A 333 23.79 -2.69 18.80
N LEU A 334 23.89 -3.73 19.64
CA LEU A 334 22.74 -4.53 20.06
C LEU A 334 21.70 -3.64 20.77
N PRO A 335 20.39 -3.84 20.56
CA PRO A 335 19.36 -3.10 21.29
C PRO A 335 19.52 -3.24 22.80
N ASN A 336 19.32 -2.14 23.53
CA ASN A 336 19.46 -2.12 24.99
C ASN A 336 18.43 -3.05 25.66
N ARG A 337 18.81 -3.68 26.79
CA ARG A 337 17.92 -4.49 27.62
C ARG A 337 16.68 -3.73 28.15
N SER A 338 16.76 -2.40 28.27
CA SER A 338 15.65 -1.54 28.70
C SER A 338 14.61 -1.27 27.61
N SER A 339 14.94 -1.55 26.35
CA SER A 339 14.03 -1.33 25.22
C SER A 339 12.76 -2.16 25.40
N LYS A 340 11.61 -1.57 25.10
CA LYS A 340 10.30 -2.20 25.16
C LYS A 340 9.72 -2.49 23.79
N LEU A 341 10.06 -1.66 22.80
CA LEU A 341 9.54 -1.78 21.44
C LEU A 341 10.66 -1.55 20.42
N LEU A 342 10.90 -2.54 19.57
CA LEU A 342 11.80 -2.42 18.42
C LEU A 342 10.97 -2.46 17.15
N ILE A 343 11.13 -1.45 16.29
CA ILE A 343 10.35 -1.34 15.05
C ILE A 343 11.29 -1.46 13.86
N PHE A 344 11.05 -2.44 12.99
CA PHE A 344 11.76 -2.60 11.73
C PHE A 344 10.90 -2.08 10.60
N SER A 345 11.33 -0.98 9.96
CA SER A 345 10.55 -0.31 8.93
C SER A 345 11.33 -0.04 7.66
N GLY A 346 10.63 0.02 6.54
CA GLY A 346 11.23 0.13 5.22
C GLY A 346 10.26 -0.24 4.12
N LYS A 347 10.68 -0.07 2.87
CA LYS A 347 9.86 -0.43 1.71
C LYS A 347 9.55 -1.95 1.69
N GLY A 348 8.45 -2.38 1.07
CA GLY A 348 8.16 -3.81 0.90
C GLY A 348 9.29 -4.55 0.15
N GLY A 349 9.70 -5.73 0.62
CA GLY A 349 10.74 -6.54 -0.03
C GLY A 349 12.21 -6.24 0.36
N VAL A 350 12.47 -5.22 1.18
CA VAL A 350 13.86 -4.85 1.60
C VAL A 350 14.47 -5.81 2.64
N GLY A 351 13.69 -6.73 3.21
CA GLY A 351 14.15 -7.70 4.21
C GLY A 351 13.88 -7.34 5.67
N LYS A 352 12.85 -6.52 5.95
CA LYS A 352 12.43 -6.13 7.31
C LYS A 352 12.24 -7.32 8.25
N THR A 353 11.39 -8.26 7.84
CA THR A 353 11.10 -9.50 8.56
C THR A 353 12.36 -10.27 8.90
N THR A 354 13.29 -10.41 7.93
CA THR A 354 14.57 -11.08 8.14
C THR A 354 15.42 -10.37 9.20
N MET A 355 15.50 -9.03 9.15
CA MET A 355 16.23 -8.25 10.15
C MET A 355 15.57 -8.34 11.53
N ALA A 356 14.24 -8.29 11.59
CA ALA A 356 13.47 -8.42 12.83
C ALA A 356 13.68 -9.80 13.48
N CYS A 357 13.56 -10.88 12.70
CA CYS A 357 13.81 -12.26 13.17
C CYS A 357 15.24 -12.43 13.67
N ALA A 358 16.23 -11.99 12.88
CA ALA A 358 17.65 -12.09 13.24
C ALA A 358 17.97 -11.29 14.52
N THR A 359 17.34 -10.14 14.70
CA THR A 359 17.49 -9.31 15.91
C THR A 359 16.86 -9.98 17.13
N ALA A 360 15.63 -10.49 17.01
CA ALA A 360 14.94 -11.17 18.11
C ALA A 360 15.71 -12.40 18.59
N LEU A 361 16.24 -13.21 17.66
CA LEU A 361 17.08 -14.37 17.99
C LEU A 361 18.38 -13.94 18.69
N ARG A 362 19.06 -12.89 18.18
CA ARG A 362 20.28 -12.38 18.80
C ARG A 362 20.05 -11.82 20.20
N MET A 363 18.94 -11.11 20.42
CA MET A 363 18.56 -10.62 21.74
C MET A 363 18.22 -11.75 22.70
N HIS A 364 17.51 -12.78 22.24
CA HIS A 364 17.19 -13.95 23.05
C HIS A 364 18.47 -14.68 23.52
N GLU A 365 19.47 -14.82 22.65
CA GLU A 365 20.77 -15.40 23.01
C GLU A 365 21.54 -14.58 24.04
N GLN A 366 21.53 -13.25 23.92
CA GLN A 366 22.29 -12.35 24.80
C GLN A 366 21.57 -12.02 26.10
N TYR A 367 20.23 -12.06 26.10
CA TYR A 367 19.40 -11.75 27.25
C TYR A 367 18.39 -12.89 27.54
N PRO A 368 18.85 -14.04 28.06
CA PRO A 368 17.99 -15.22 28.22
C PRO A 368 16.78 -15.04 29.14
N ASP A 369 16.83 -14.06 30.06
CA ASP A 369 15.71 -13.80 30.98
C ASP A 369 14.64 -12.87 30.39
N LEU A 370 14.88 -12.25 29.22
CA LEU A 370 13.88 -11.41 28.57
C LEU A 370 12.85 -12.27 27.87
N ARG A 371 11.58 -11.97 28.11
CA ARG A 371 10.47 -12.54 27.33
C ARG A 371 10.24 -11.64 26.12
N ILE A 372 10.52 -12.18 24.94
CA ILE A 372 10.47 -11.45 23.67
C ILE A 372 9.29 -11.99 22.85
N ILE A 373 8.52 -11.09 22.26
CA ILE A 373 7.54 -11.46 21.23
C ILE A 373 7.91 -10.82 19.90
N LEU A 374 8.04 -11.66 18.88
CA LEU A 374 8.18 -11.25 17.49
C LEU A 374 6.78 -11.09 16.90
N PHE A 375 6.47 -9.88 16.47
CA PHE A 375 5.12 -9.46 16.14
C PHE A 375 5.10 -8.93 14.70
N SER A 376 4.21 -9.45 13.86
CA SER A 376 4.01 -8.91 12.51
C SER A 376 2.59 -8.45 12.29
N THR A 377 2.48 -7.30 11.63
CA THR A 377 1.23 -6.73 11.11
C THR A 377 1.07 -6.97 9.61
N ASP A 378 1.99 -7.72 9.00
CA ASP A 378 1.96 -8.00 7.56
C ASP A 378 1.01 -9.19 7.29
N PRO A 379 -0.05 -9.00 6.49
CA PRO A 379 -0.98 -10.08 6.13
C PRO A 379 -0.33 -11.19 5.29
N ALA A 380 0.88 -10.99 4.74
CA ALA A 380 1.54 -11.90 3.82
C ALA A 380 2.21 -13.15 4.46
N HIS A 381 1.97 -13.47 5.74
CA HIS A 381 2.59 -14.61 6.45
C HIS A 381 4.14 -14.61 6.43
N SER A 382 4.75 -13.43 6.37
CA SER A 382 6.19 -13.23 6.21
C SER A 382 7.01 -13.86 7.36
N LEU A 383 6.49 -13.90 8.60
CA LEU A 383 7.23 -14.47 9.74
C LEU A 383 7.31 -15.99 9.64
N ALA A 384 6.21 -16.65 9.28
CA ALA A 384 6.17 -18.10 9.17
C ALA A 384 7.20 -18.62 8.16
N ASP A 385 7.27 -17.97 6.99
CA ASP A 385 8.22 -18.30 5.94
C ASP A 385 9.67 -17.99 6.32
N CYS A 386 9.90 -16.88 7.03
CA CYS A 386 11.25 -16.50 7.47
C CYS A 386 11.80 -17.48 8.51
N LEU A 387 10.99 -17.83 9.51
CA LEU A 387 11.38 -18.72 10.61
C LEU A 387 11.37 -20.20 10.20
N GLY A 388 10.56 -20.58 9.21
CA GLY A 388 10.36 -21.97 8.79
C GLY A 388 9.42 -22.74 9.74
N ILE A 389 8.54 -22.05 10.45
CA ILE A 389 7.55 -22.62 11.38
C ILE A 389 6.19 -21.96 11.16
N ALA A 390 5.10 -22.66 11.43
CA ALA A 390 3.76 -22.07 11.31
C ALA A 390 3.49 -21.07 12.45
N VAL A 391 3.25 -19.80 12.11
CA VAL A 391 2.83 -18.75 13.05
C VAL A 391 1.33 -18.49 12.88
N LYS A 392 0.62 -18.18 13.97
CA LYS A 392 -0.83 -17.95 13.98
C LYS A 392 -1.19 -16.62 14.63
N GLY A 393 -2.50 -16.31 14.63
CA GLY A 393 -3.09 -15.15 15.34
C GLY A 393 -2.92 -15.12 16.86
N ARG A 394 -2.43 -16.21 17.47
CA ARG A 394 -2.08 -16.29 18.89
C ARG A 394 -0.57 -16.52 19.04
N PRO A 395 0.05 -16.06 20.14
CA PRO A 395 1.47 -16.30 20.38
C PRO A 395 1.85 -17.77 20.22
N THR A 396 2.82 -18.01 19.37
CA THR A 396 3.34 -19.34 19.03
C THR A 396 4.79 -19.44 19.51
N PRO A 397 5.13 -20.40 20.38
CA PRO A 397 6.47 -20.47 20.94
C PRO A 397 7.52 -20.90 19.89
N ILE A 398 8.62 -20.14 19.82
CA ILE A 398 9.81 -20.50 19.02
C ILE A 398 10.82 -21.19 19.94
N PHE A 399 11.17 -20.52 21.03
CA PHE A 399 12.05 -21.01 22.10
C PHE A 399 11.45 -20.60 23.46
N PRO A 400 11.86 -21.22 24.59
CA PRO A 400 11.44 -20.75 25.90
C PRO A 400 11.82 -19.26 26.10
N GLY A 401 10.83 -18.37 26.15
CA GLY A 401 11.04 -16.92 26.29
C GLY A 401 11.09 -16.14 24.96
N LEU A 402 10.89 -16.79 23.80
CA LEU A 402 10.72 -16.13 22.51
C LEU A 402 9.52 -16.72 21.76
N ASP A 403 8.49 -15.91 21.58
CA ASP A 403 7.25 -16.27 20.87
C ASP A 403 7.10 -15.44 19.59
N ALA A 404 6.30 -15.93 18.64
CA ALA A 404 5.91 -15.18 17.44
C ALA A 404 4.39 -15.11 17.26
N GLN A 405 3.91 -14.01 16.68
CA GLN A 405 2.50 -13.79 16.40
C GLN A 405 2.30 -12.96 15.12
N GLU A 406 1.31 -13.35 14.32
CA GLU A 406 0.85 -12.62 13.13
C GLU A 406 -0.60 -12.17 13.33
N ILE A 407 -0.87 -10.86 13.38
CA ILE A 407 -2.22 -10.33 13.54
C ILE A 407 -2.82 -9.95 12.18
N ASN A 408 -4.04 -10.43 11.91
CA ASN A 408 -4.87 -9.92 10.83
C ASN A 408 -5.76 -8.77 11.36
N ALA A 409 -5.40 -7.55 10.97
CA ALA A 409 -6.06 -6.31 11.35
C ALA A 409 -7.54 -6.24 10.90
N GLU A 410 -7.83 -6.69 9.68
CA GLU A 410 -9.17 -6.68 9.09
C GLU A 410 -10.11 -7.61 9.87
N VAL A 411 -9.66 -8.83 10.18
CA VAL A 411 -10.43 -9.80 10.97
C VAL A 411 -10.73 -9.24 12.36
N ALA A 412 -9.75 -8.60 13.01
CA ALA A 412 -9.93 -7.98 14.32
C ALA A 412 -10.96 -6.82 14.27
N PHE A 413 -10.96 -6.03 13.20
CA PHE A 413 -11.90 -4.92 13.04
C PHE A 413 -13.32 -5.39 12.67
N ASP A 414 -13.45 -6.45 11.88
CA ASP A 414 -14.73 -7.06 11.56
C ASP A 414 -15.44 -7.63 12.79
N GLU A 415 -14.68 -8.08 13.81
CA GLU A 415 -15.24 -8.44 15.11
C GLU A 415 -15.87 -7.23 15.81
N VAL A 416 -15.21 -6.06 15.77
CA VAL A 416 -15.76 -4.81 16.32
C VAL A 416 -17.04 -4.40 15.59
N ARG A 417 -17.07 -4.49 14.25
CA ARG A 417 -18.26 -4.18 13.43
C ARG A 417 -19.42 -5.12 13.73
N ARG A 418 -19.15 -6.42 13.87
CA ARG A 418 -20.18 -7.43 14.20
C ARG A 418 -20.81 -7.16 15.56
N GLU A 419 -20.01 -6.82 16.55
CA GLU A 419 -20.52 -6.51 17.89
C GLU A 419 -21.33 -5.21 17.93
N TYR A 420 -20.90 -4.18 17.19
CA TYR A 420 -21.71 -2.96 17.02
C TYR A 420 -23.09 -3.27 16.45
N ARG A 421 -23.13 -4.02 15.34
CA ARG A 421 -24.39 -4.37 14.68
C ARG A 421 -25.31 -5.15 15.62
N SER A 422 -24.75 -6.12 16.35
CA SER A 422 -25.51 -6.88 17.36
C SER A 422 -26.08 -5.99 18.47
N GLU A 423 -25.29 -5.06 19.02
CA GLU A 423 -25.75 -4.16 20.08
C GLU A 423 -26.80 -3.15 19.57
N LEU A 424 -26.67 -2.69 18.33
CA LEU A 424 -27.66 -1.84 17.68
C LEU A 424 -28.98 -2.58 17.44
N GLU A 425 -28.92 -3.83 16.97
CA GLU A 425 -30.09 -4.68 16.79
C GLU A 425 -30.83 -4.93 18.11
N ASP A 426 -30.09 -5.24 19.18
CA ASP A 426 -30.65 -5.40 20.53
C ASP A 426 -31.36 -4.11 21.01
N PHE A 427 -30.71 -2.96 20.82
CA PHE A 427 -31.28 -1.66 21.19
C PHE A 427 -32.56 -1.32 20.42
N LEU A 428 -32.56 -1.53 19.10
CA LEU A 428 -33.72 -1.27 18.24
C LEU A 428 -34.88 -2.21 18.58
N ALA A 429 -34.60 -3.46 18.96
CA ALA A 429 -35.61 -4.40 19.42
C ALA A 429 -36.29 -3.94 20.73
N ASP A 430 -35.54 -3.35 21.65
CA ASP A 430 -36.06 -2.85 22.93
C ASP A 430 -36.81 -1.50 22.80
N ALA A 431 -36.51 -0.69 21.80
CA ALA A 431 -37.08 0.65 21.60
C ALA A 431 -38.48 0.68 20.92
N LEU A 432 -39.07 -0.48 20.64
CA LEU A 432 -40.13 -0.68 19.65
C LEU A 432 -41.56 -0.13 19.89
N PRO A 433 -41.99 0.53 21.00
CA PRO A 433 -43.37 1.03 21.01
C PRO A 433 -43.61 2.40 20.33
N HIS A 434 -42.62 3.30 20.17
CA HIS A 434 -42.94 4.74 20.02
C HIS A 434 -42.15 5.57 18.99
N VAL A 435 -41.44 4.99 18.02
CA VAL A 435 -40.79 5.80 16.97
C VAL A 435 -41.03 5.17 15.58
N ASP A 436 -41.32 5.99 14.57
CA ASP A 436 -41.40 5.60 13.15
C ASP A 436 -39.97 5.29 12.62
N ILE A 437 -39.45 4.11 12.96
CA ILE A 437 -38.00 3.77 12.95
C ILE A 437 -37.45 3.25 11.60
N THR A 438 -38.25 3.08 10.54
CA THR A 438 -37.70 2.46 9.30
C THR A 438 -36.58 3.28 8.66
N PHE A 439 -36.67 4.61 8.68
CA PHE A 439 -35.64 5.49 8.13
C PHE A 439 -34.46 5.70 9.10
N ASP A 440 -34.72 5.68 10.40
CA ASP A 440 -33.72 5.93 11.45
C ASP A 440 -32.78 4.73 11.62
N ARG A 441 -33.30 3.51 11.41
CA ARG A 441 -32.52 2.26 11.43
C ARG A 441 -31.46 2.22 10.33
N GLU A 442 -31.84 2.59 9.10
CA GLU A 442 -30.97 2.49 7.92
C GLU A 442 -29.79 3.47 8.01
N VAL A 443 -30.02 4.71 8.47
CA VAL A 443 -28.97 5.69 8.75
C VAL A 443 -28.01 5.21 9.85
N MET A 444 -28.55 4.59 10.90
CA MET A 444 -27.75 4.09 12.03
C MET A 444 -26.89 2.88 11.64
N GLU A 445 -27.43 1.92 10.90
CA GLU A 445 -26.68 0.74 10.44
C GLU A 445 -25.46 1.13 9.58
N HIS A 446 -25.55 2.24 8.85
CA HIS A 446 -24.49 2.72 7.94
C HIS A 446 -23.51 3.72 8.56
N LEU A 447 -23.66 4.11 9.83
CA LEU A 447 -22.82 5.14 10.44
C LEU A 447 -21.37 4.65 10.69
N LEU A 448 -21.18 3.37 11.02
CA LEU A 448 -19.85 2.75 11.04
C LEU A 448 -19.31 2.39 9.64
N ASP A 449 -20.15 2.38 8.61
CA ASP A 449 -19.68 2.26 7.23
C ASP A 449 -19.01 3.57 6.75
N LEU A 450 -19.24 4.68 7.47
CA LEU A 450 -18.50 5.95 7.32
C LEU A 450 -17.17 5.97 8.11
N ALA A 451 -16.78 4.87 8.77
CA ALA A 451 -15.52 4.82 9.48
C ALA A 451 -14.33 5.06 8.52
N PRO A 452 -13.30 5.82 8.95
CA PRO A 452 -12.11 6.05 8.15
C PRO A 452 -11.45 4.72 7.73
N PRO A 453 -11.14 4.50 6.44
CA PRO A 453 -10.36 3.32 6.04
C PRO A 453 -8.96 3.31 6.71
N GLY A 454 -8.48 2.16 7.19
CA GLY A 454 -7.24 2.09 7.97
C GLY A 454 -7.45 2.12 9.49
N LEU A 455 -8.71 2.24 9.96
CA LEU A 455 -9.03 2.02 11.38
C LEU A 455 -8.75 0.58 11.85
N ASP A 456 -8.84 -0.38 10.93
CA ASP A 456 -8.43 -1.77 11.12
C ASP A 456 -6.94 -1.89 11.45
N GLU A 457 -6.08 -1.14 10.75
CA GLU A 457 -4.63 -1.16 10.95
C GLU A 457 -4.23 -0.78 12.39
N ILE A 458 -5.00 0.09 13.06
CA ILE A 458 -4.80 0.44 14.47
C ILE A 458 -4.99 -0.74 15.41
N MET A 459 -5.88 -1.69 15.10
CA MET A 459 -6.15 -2.83 15.99
C MET A 459 -4.87 -3.62 16.24
N ALA A 460 -4.03 -3.79 15.21
CA ALA A 460 -2.74 -4.46 15.32
C ALA A 460 -1.77 -3.72 16.26
N LEU A 461 -1.73 -2.38 16.22
CA LEU A 461 -0.89 -1.60 17.13
C LEU A 461 -1.35 -1.67 18.59
N THR A 462 -2.65 -1.73 18.84
CA THR A 462 -3.15 -1.82 20.21
C THR A 462 -2.77 -3.12 20.89
N ALA A 463 -2.60 -4.21 20.13
CA ALA A 463 -2.09 -5.47 20.64
C ALA A 463 -0.65 -5.35 21.20
N VAL A 464 0.20 -4.49 20.62
CA VAL A 464 1.55 -4.20 21.16
C VAL A 464 1.44 -3.66 22.58
N VAL A 465 0.52 -2.74 22.84
CA VAL A 465 0.28 -2.18 24.18
C VAL A 465 -0.28 -3.24 25.12
N GLU A 466 -1.16 -4.12 24.64
CA GLU A 466 -1.71 -5.22 25.45
C GLU A 466 -0.61 -6.18 25.91
N HIS A 467 0.28 -6.59 25.00
CA HIS A 467 1.39 -7.49 25.33
C HIS A 467 2.33 -6.92 26.38
N LEU A 468 2.62 -5.62 26.30
CA LEU A 468 3.48 -4.91 27.25
C LEU A 468 2.77 -4.63 28.58
N SER A 469 1.49 -4.21 28.56
CA SER A 469 0.74 -3.84 29.76
C SER A 469 0.28 -5.04 30.59
N ALA A 470 -0.01 -6.18 29.95
CA ALA A 470 -0.28 -7.45 30.64
C ALA A 470 0.96 -8.03 31.34
N GLY A 471 2.16 -7.51 31.06
CA GLY A 471 3.41 -8.00 31.64
C GLY A 471 3.81 -9.41 31.17
N CYS A 472 3.20 -9.90 30.08
CA CYS A 472 3.52 -11.20 29.47
C CYS A 472 4.89 -11.18 28.79
N TYR A 473 5.25 -10.04 28.18
CA TYR A 473 6.50 -9.85 27.47
C TYR A 473 7.22 -8.59 27.94
N ASP A 474 8.54 -8.65 27.91
CA ASP A 474 9.41 -7.55 28.29
C ASP A 474 9.78 -6.67 27.10
N VAL A 475 9.86 -7.26 25.89
CA VAL A 475 10.20 -6.61 24.62
C VAL A 475 9.30 -7.11 23.50
N VAL A 476 8.79 -6.18 22.69
CA VAL A 476 8.11 -6.47 21.41
C VAL A 476 9.04 -6.11 20.26
N VAL A 477 9.33 -7.08 19.39
CA VAL A 477 10.03 -6.86 18.12
C VAL A 477 9.00 -6.85 17.00
N MET A 478 8.71 -5.67 16.48
CA MET A 478 7.69 -5.45 15.47
C MET A 478 8.30 -5.45 14.07
N ASP A 479 7.90 -6.43 13.25
CA ASP A 479 8.01 -6.37 11.80
C ASP A 479 6.84 -5.54 11.27
N SER A 480 7.12 -4.28 10.89
CA SER A 480 6.06 -3.39 10.43
C SER A 480 5.66 -3.68 8.99
N ALA A 481 4.45 -3.29 8.62
CA ALA A 481 4.06 -3.12 7.22
C ALA A 481 4.99 -2.12 6.49
N PRO A 482 4.95 -2.04 5.14
CA PRO A 482 5.80 -1.15 4.35
C PRO A 482 5.81 0.33 4.83
N SER A 483 6.92 1.03 4.61
CA SER A 483 7.24 2.36 5.19
C SER A 483 6.11 3.39 5.16
N GLY A 484 5.41 3.56 4.03
CA GLY A 484 4.29 4.51 3.93
C GLY A 484 3.10 4.16 4.83
N HIS A 485 2.82 2.87 5.01
CA HIS A 485 1.80 2.41 5.95
C HIS A 485 2.25 2.65 7.39
N LEU A 486 3.53 2.44 7.75
CA LEU A 486 3.98 2.71 9.11
C LEU A 486 3.85 4.20 9.49
N ILE A 487 4.27 5.12 8.63
CA ILE A 487 4.14 6.57 8.94
C ILE A 487 2.67 6.92 9.20
N ARG A 488 1.79 6.48 8.29
CA ARG A 488 0.35 6.65 8.45
C ARG A 488 -0.12 6.06 9.78
N LEU A 489 0.28 4.83 10.07
CA LEU A 489 -0.02 4.10 11.29
C LEU A 489 0.44 4.83 12.56
N LEU A 490 1.54 5.58 12.50
CA LEU A 490 2.06 6.37 13.61
C LEU A 490 1.43 7.77 13.73
N GLU A 491 0.92 8.35 12.63
CA GLU A 491 0.14 9.60 12.61
C GLU A 491 -1.33 9.37 13.03
N MET A 492 -1.87 8.20 12.69
CA MET A 492 -3.26 7.82 12.88
C MET A 492 -3.80 7.92 14.33
N PRO A 493 -3.03 7.71 15.42
CA PRO A 493 -3.52 7.91 16.78
C PRO A 493 -4.04 9.33 17.03
N GLY A 494 -3.48 10.35 16.36
CA GLY A 494 -3.98 11.72 16.42
C GLY A 494 -5.31 11.88 15.67
N ILE A 495 -5.37 11.39 14.44
CA ILE A 495 -6.55 11.47 13.55
C ILE A 495 -7.73 10.70 14.16
N ILE A 496 -7.50 9.44 14.56
CA ILE A 496 -8.50 8.59 15.20
C ILE A 496 -8.86 9.12 16.58
N GLY A 497 -7.93 9.74 17.30
CA GLY A 497 -8.28 10.49 18.51
C GLY A 497 -9.27 11.64 18.23
N GLY A 498 -9.13 12.35 17.11
CA GLY A 498 -10.06 13.37 16.65
C GLY A 498 -11.42 12.79 16.24
N TRP A 499 -11.41 11.75 15.41
CA TRP A 499 -12.62 11.03 15.00
C TRP A 499 -13.37 10.44 16.20
N LEU A 500 -12.67 9.78 17.12
CA LEU A 500 -13.25 9.23 18.35
C LEU A 500 -13.90 10.33 19.17
N LYS A 501 -13.26 11.50 19.33
CA LYS A 501 -13.87 12.65 20.04
C LYS A 501 -15.15 13.12 19.36
N GLN A 502 -15.15 13.25 18.03
CA GLN A 502 -16.34 13.67 17.29
C GLN A 502 -17.45 12.61 17.39
N PHE A 503 -17.10 11.35 17.20
CA PHE A 503 -18.01 10.22 17.34
C PHE A 503 -18.58 10.11 18.76
N PHE A 504 -17.75 10.36 19.80
CA PHE A 504 -18.21 10.46 21.18
C PHE A 504 -19.15 11.66 21.39
N SER A 505 -18.86 12.81 20.79
CA SER A 505 -19.74 13.98 20.85
C SER A 505 -21.12 13.65 20.27
N LEU A 506 -21.16 12.96 19.12
CA LEU A 506 -22.39 12.47 18.50
C LEU A 506 -23.11 11.47 19.41
N LEU A 507 -22.42 10.43 19.90
CA LEU A 507 -23.00 9.45 20.83
C LEU A 507 -23.56 10.11 22.10
N LEU A 508 -22.91 11.16 22.60
CA LEU A 508 -23.34 11.91 23.78
C LEU A 508 -24.53 12.82 23.49
N LYS A 509 -24.51 13.55 22.37
CA LYS A 509 -25.59 14.42 21.86
C LYS A 509 -26.87 13.60 21.67
N TYR A 510 -26.75 12.39 21.15
CA TYR A 510 -27.86 11.48 20.91
C TYR A 510 -28.03 10.41 21.99
N ARG A 511 -27.41 10.53 23.17
CA ARG A 511 -27.47 9.52 24.25
C ARG A 511 -28.88 9.21 24.77
N HIS A 512 -29.80 10.15 24.59
CA HIS A 512 -31.21 9.97 24.94
C HIS A 512 -32.00 9.17 23.89
N VAL A 513 -31.45 9.03 22.67
CA VAL A 513 -32.03 8.37 21.50
C VAL A 513 -31.25 7.09 21.13
N MET A 514 -29.98 6.97 21.49
CA MET A 514 -29.09 5.84 21.21
C MET A 514 -28.31 5.45 22.47
N ARG A 515 -28.41 4.18 22.93
CA ARG A 515 -27.66 3.66 24.09
C ARG A 515 -26.84 2.42 23.70
N LEU A 516 -25.53 2.60 23.47
CA LEU A 516 -24.59 1.54 23.10
C LEU A 516 -23.45 1.44 24.14
N PRO A 517 -23.69 0.87 25.33
CA PRO A 517 -22.71 0.82 26.42
C PRO A 517 -21.45 0.00 26.11
N LYS A 518 -21.56 -1.16 25.45
CA LYS A 518 -20.41 -2.02 25.13
C LYS A 518 -19.50 -1.35 24.11
N LEU A 519 -20.08 -0.76 23.06
CA LEU A 519 -19.33 0.05 22.11
C LEU A 519 -18.63 1.21 22.81
N SER A 520 -19.34 1.94 23.67
CA SER A 520 -18.76 3.08 24.39
C SER A 520 -17.56 2.67 25.26
N GLU A 521 -17.66 1.56 25.98
CA GLU A 521 -16.56 1.00 26.78
C GLU A 521 -15.35 0.64 25.90
N ARG A 522 -15.58 -0.05 24.77
CA ARG A 522 -14.52 -0.38 23.81
C ARG A 522 -13.83 0.84 23.22
N LEU A 523 -14.59 1.86 22.83
CA LEU A 523 -14.01 3.09 22.28
C LEU A 523 -13.17 3.85 23.33
N VAL A 524 -13.56 3.80 24.61
CA VAL A 524 -12.78 4.38 25.71
C VAL A 524 -11.48 3.60 25.93
N ASP A 525 -11.55 2.28 25.90
CA ASP A 525 -10.36 1.42 26.01
C ASP A 525 -9.41 1.62 24.82
N LEU A 526 -9.94 1.67 23.60
CA LEU A 526 -9.18 2.01 22.40
C LEU A 526 -8.48 3.38 22.53
N SER A 527 -9.19 4.41 22.96
CA SER A 527 -8.63 5.74 23.21
C SER A 527 -7.49 5.72 24.24
N ARG A 528 -7.65 4.93 25.32
CA ARG A 528 -6.62 4.75 26.35
C ARG A 528 -5.38 4.05 25.78
N LYS A 529 -5.57 2.97 25.02
CA LYS A 529 -4.47 2.21 24.38
C LYS A 529 -3.72 3.08 23.38
N LEU A 530 -4.42 3.87 22.56
CA LEU A 530 -3.81 4.83 21.63
C LEU A 530 -2.95 5.86 22.35
N LYS A 531 -3.42 6.38 23.48
CA LYS A 531 -2.64 7.33 24.29
C LYS A 531 -1.38 6.68 24.86
N ALA A 532 -1.50 5.45 25.40
CA ALA A 532 -0.36 4.72 25.93
C ALA A 532 0.67 4.40 24.85
N LEU A 533 0.22 4.01 23.65
CA LEU A 533 1.08 3.76 22.51
C LEU A 533 1.85 5.01 22.10
N ARG A 534 1.19 6.17 22.00
CA ARG A 534 1.84 7.43 21.66
C ARG A 534 2.94 7.79 22.64
N ILE A 535 2.70 7.59 23.94
CA ILE A 535 3.71 7.81 24.99
C ILE A 535 4.91 6.87 24.82
N LEU A 536 4.65 5.59 24.53
CA LEU A 536 5.68 4.59 24.31
C LEU A 536 6.56 4.94 23.10
N LEU A 537 5.94 5.31 21.98
CA LEU A 537 6.63 5.64 20.72
C LEU A 537 7.52 6.87 20.84
N SER A 538 7.10 7.87 21.63
CA SER A 538 7.87 9.11 21.85
C SER A 538 9.02 8.97 22.87
N ASP A 539 9.18 7.82 23.53
CA ASP A 539 10.24 7.56 24.51
C ASP A 539 11.44 6.87 23.82
N PRO A 540 12.56 7.59 23.55
CA PRO A 540 13.70 7.05 22.81
C PRO A 540 14.51 5.99 23.60
N ASP A 541 14.32 5.89 24.92
CA ASP A 541 14.97 4.87 25.75
C ASP A 541 14.17 3.55 25.76
N LYS A 542 12.87 3.62 25.42
CA LYS A 542 11.98 2.46 25.36
C LYS A 542 11.67 2.01 23.94
N THR A 543 11.66 2.92 22.97
CA THR A 543 11.36 2.61 21.57
C THR A 543 12.58 2.87 20.70
N SER A 544 12.94 1.90 19.86
CA SER A 544 14.03 2.04 18.89
C SER A 544 13.57 1.61 17.51
N LEU A 545 13.78 2.47 16.52
CA LEU A 545 13.47 2.18 15.12
C LEU A 545 14.72 1.84 14.32
N TYR A 546 14.63 0.78 13.53
CA TYR A 546 15.64 0.35 12.56
C TYR A 546 15.09 0.52 11.15
N ALA A 547 15.71 1.43 10.39
CA ALA A 547 15.33 1.68 9.01
C ALA A 547 16.01 0.68 8.09
N VAL A 548 15.25 -0.24 7.50
CA VAL A 548 15.75 -1.24 6.56
C VAL A 548 15.52 -0.75 5.14
N THR A 549 16.58 -0.74 4.32
CA THR A 549 16.51 -0.27 2.94
C THR A 549 17.38 -1.11 2.03
N ILE A 550 17.32 -0.85 0.73
CA ILE A 550 18.19 -1.44 -0.30
C ILE A 550 18.83 -0.29 -1.10
N PRO A 551 19.99 -0.48 -1.74
CA PRO A 551 20.73 0.59 -2.41
C PRO A 551 20.14 0.98 -3.79
N THR A 552 18.84 1.27 -3.83
CA THR A 552 18.14 1.80 -5.02
C THR A 552 17.67 3.22 -4.73
N ASN A 553 17.67 4.11 -5.73
CA ASN A 553 17.27 5.52 -5.56
C ASN A 553 15.90 5.63 -4.87
N LEU A 554 14.90 4.94 -5.41
CA LEU A 554 13.54 4.95 -4.86
C LEU A 554 13.46 4.40 -3.42
N ALA A 555 14.19 3.33 -3.08
CA ALA A 555 14.15 2.80 -1.71
C ALA A 555 14.82 3.76 -0.72
N LEU A 556 15.93 4.38 -1.12
CA LEU A 556 16.63 5.37 -0.31
C LEU A 556 15.81 6.65 -0.13
N GLU A 557 15.21 7.19 -1.20
CA GLU A 557 14.30 8.34 -1.13
C GLU A 557 13.08 8.08 -0.23
N LYS A 558 12.43 6.92 -0.36
CA LYS A 558 11.33 6.57 0.55
C LYS A 558 11.77 6.33 1.99
N THR A 559 13.00 5.88 2.19
CA THR A 559 13.58 5.77 3.55
C THR A 559 13.85 7.16 4.12
N SER A 560 14.38 8.07 3.31
CA SER A 560 14.59 9.48 3.62
C SER A 560 13.30 10.20 4.05
N GLU A 561 12.24 10.10 3.23
CA GLU A 561 10.92 10.65 3.56
C GLU A 561 10.41 10.09 4.89
N MET A 562 10.51 8.77 5.08
CA MET A 562 10.10 8.11 6.32
C MET A 562 10.86 8.62 7.54
N LEU A 563 12.18 8.77 7.44
CA LEU A 563 13.00 9.25 8.55
C LEU A 563 12.68 10.70 8.92
N LEU A 564 12.39 11.55 7.92
CA LEU A 564 11.92 12.92 8.15
C LEU A 564 10.57 12.94 8.89
N SER A 565 9.60 12.14 8.45
CA SER A 565 8.30 12.04 9.13
C SER A 565 8.44 11.51 10.56
N LEU A 566 9.27 10.47 10.77
CA LEU A 566 9.53 9.91 12.10
C LEU A 566 10.19 10.93 13.03
N HIS A 567 11.13 11.72 12.53
CA HIS A 567 11.74 12.81 13.27
C HIS A 567 10.70 13.87 13.68
N GLN A 568 9.78 14.24 12.79
CA GLN A 568 8.68 15.15 13.11
C GLN A 568 7.73 14.59 14.18
N LEU A 569 7.54 13.27 14.22
CA LEU A 569 6.76 12.57 15.24
C LEU A 569 7.51 12.38 16.57
N GLY A 570 8.79 12.76 16.63
CA GLY A 570 9.64 12.60 17.81
C GLY A 570 10.10 11.16 18.04
N ILE A 571 10.08 10.31 17.02
CA ILE A 571 10.50 8.90 17.10
C ILE A 571 11.96 8.79 16.68
N GLY A 572 12.80 8.34 17.61
CA GLY A 572 14.23 8.17 17.39
C GLY A 572 14.56 6.97 16.49
N THR A 573 15.37 7.19 15.46
CA THR A 573 15.94 6.11 14.64
C THR A 573 17.32 5.74 15.19
N LYS A 574 17.58 4.44 15.40
CA LYS A 574 18.86 3.98 15.94
C LYS A 574 19.91 3.65 14.89
N ALA A 575 19.50 3.00 13.81
CA ALA A 575 20.41 2.61 12.75
C ALA A 575 19.66 2.41 11.43
N MET A 576 20.41 2.52 10.34
CA MET A 576 19.98 2.12 9.02
C MET A 576 20.64 0.80 8.65
N LEU A 577 19.83 -0.15 8.20
CA LEU A 577 20.25 -1.46 7.71
C LEU A 577 20.13 -1.46 6.18
N ILE A 578 21.24 -1.27 5.48
CA ILE A 578 21.29 -1.26 4.00
C ILE A 578 21.50 -2.70 3.53
N ASN A 579 20.42 -3.34 3.10
CA ASN A 579 20.40 -4.74 2.73
C ASN A 579 20.60 -4.96 1.23
N GLN A 580 20.92 -6.20 0.86
CA GLN A 580 21.04 -6.69 -0.51
C GLN A 580 22.07 -5.93 -1.38
N ILE A 581 23.15 -5.44 -0.78
CA ILE A 581 24.23 -4.78 -1.54
C ILE A 581 24.91 -5.80 -2.45
N THR A 582 25.06 -5.45 -3.72
CA THR A 582 25.76 -6.27 -4.71
C THR A 582 27.24 -6.39 -4.30
N PRO A 583 27.75 -7.62 -4.07
CA PRO A 583 29.16 -7.83 -3.76
C PRO A 583 30.06 -7.41 -4.91
N GLU A 584 31.28 -6.98 -4.59
CA GLU A 584 32.33 -6.75 -5.57
C GLU A 584 32.54 -8.01 -6.45
N SER A 585 32.61 -7.79 -7.76
CA SER A 585 32.74 -8.86 -8.74
C SER A 585 33.41 -8.37 -10.01
N ASP A 586 34.11 -9.28 -10.70
CA ASP A 586 34.72 -9.02 -12.00
C ASP A 586 33.70 -8.96 -13.16
N CYS A 587 32.46 -9.35 -12.91
CA CYS A 587 31.38 -9.27 -13.89
C CYS A 587 31.01 -7.80 -14.18
N GLU A 588 30.97 -7.42 -15.46
CA GLU A 588 30.63 -6.06 -15.90
C GLU A 588 29.29 -5.57 -15.33
N LEU A 589 28.25 -6.41 -15.37
CA LEU A 589 26.93 -6.08 -14.81
C LEU A 589 27.02 -5.86 -13.30
N CYS A 590 27.67 -6.77 -12.55
CA CYS A 590 27.82 -6.61 -11.10
C CYS A 590 28.64 -5.37 -10.73
N ARG A 591 29.69 -5.07 -11.50
CA ARG A 591 30.51 -3.86 -11.29
C ARG A 591 29.70 -2.59 -11.52
N ALA A 592 28.91 -2.55 -12.60
CA ALA A 592 28.03 -1.43 -12.87
C ALA A 592 26.95 -1.26 -11.80
N LEU A 593 26.34 -2.36 -11.33
CA LEU A 593 25.35 -2.34 -10.25
C LEU A 593 26.00 -1.86 -8.94
N ASN A 594 27.13 -2.43 -8.54
CA ASN A 594 27.85 -2.04 -7.33
C ASN A 594 28.28 -0.56 -7.34
N GLN A 595 28.84 -0.07 -8.46
CA GLN A 595 29.18 1.35 -8.62
C GLN A 595 27.95 2.26 -8.51
N ARG A 596 26.83 1.86 -9.12
CA ARG A 596 25.57 2.58 -9.02
C ARG A 596 25.07 2.61 -7.58
N GLU A 597 25.06 1.46 -6.90
CA GLU A 597 24.64 1.33 -5.51
C GLU A 597 25.47 2.24 -4.59
N ASP A 598 26.80 2.28 -4.75
CA ASP A 598 27.68 3.17 -3.99
C ASP A 598 27.38 4.65 -4.24
N GLN A 599 27.16 5.05 -5.50
CA GLN A 599 26.75 6.43 -5.83
C GLN A 599 25.42 6.81 -5.17
N GLN A 600 24.45 5.89 -5.14
CA GLN A 600 23.16 6.13 -4.52
C GLN A 600 23.27 6.24 -2.99
N ILE A 601 24.07 5.39 -2.36
CA ILE A 601 24.34 5.44 -0.91
C ILE A 601 25.02 6.77 -0.54
N GLU A 602 26.04 7.19 -1.29
CA GLU A 602 26.75 8.45 -1.03
C GLU A 602 25.86 9.67 -1.27
N LYS A 603 25.08 9.70 -2.37
CA LYS A 603 24.08 10.75 -2.61
C LYS A 603 23.10 10.86 -1.44
N ALA A 604 22.60 9.73 -0.93
CA ALA A 604 21.66 9.74 0.18
C ALA A 604 22.32 10.18 1.51
N ARG A 605 23.62 9.88 1.69
CA ARG A 605 24.41 10.31 2.85
C ARG A 605 24.59 11.81 2.92
N GLU A 606 24.83 12.48 1.79
CA GLU A 606 25.02 13.93 1.72
C GLU A 606 23.76 14.72 2.14
N VAL A 607 22.57 14.15 1.91
CA VAL A 607 21.30 14.88 2.08
C VAL A 607 20.69 14.69 3.48
N LEU A 608 20.77 13.50 4.10
CA LEU A 608 19.96 13.20 5.30
C LEU A 608 20.60 12.34 6.40
N PHE A 609 21.74 11.67 6.16
CA PHE A 609 22.17 10.55 7.03
C PHE A 609 23.55 10.69 7.65
N VAL A 610 24.09 11.90 7.81
CA VAL A 610 25.49 12.08 8.22
C VAL A 610 25.81 11.36 9.55
N ASP A 611 24.90 11.41 10.53
CA ASP A 611 25.17 10.91 11.89
C ASP A 611 24.53 9.54 12.23
N LEU A 612 23.73 8.96 11.33
CA LEU A 612 23.07 7.68 11.59
C LEU A 612 24.03 6.50 11.29
N PRO A 613 24.19 5.52 12.21
CA PRO A 613 24.93 4.28 11.93
C PRO A 613 24.34 3.53 10.74
N LYS A 614 25.19 3.03 9.84
CA LYS A 614 24.78 2.37 8.59
C LYS A 614 25.38 0.98 8.52
N THR A 615 24.61 -0.04 8.85
CA THR A 615 25.07 -1.42 8.70
C THR A 615 24.83 -1.87 7.25
N ARG A 616 25.91 -2.27 6.57
CA ARG A 616 25.89 -2.71 5.18
C ARG A 616 25.80 -4.23 5.13
N ILE A 617 24.69 -4.77 4.63
CA ILE A 617 24.46 -6.21 4.47
C ILE A 617 24.51 -6.56 2.99
N TYR A 618 25.50 -7.38 2.64
CA TYR A 618 25.70 -7.83 1.26
C TYR A 618 24.74 -8.95 0.90
N LEU A 619 24.38 -9.01 -0.38
CA LEU A 619 23.58 -10.07 -0.93
C LEU A 619 24.20 -11.44 -0.60
N HIS A 620 23.38 -12.32 -0.04
CA HIS A 620 23.79 -13.65 0.37
C HIS A 620 22.73 -14.70 0.00
N SER A 621 23.10 -15.98 0.11
CA SER A 621 22.17 -17.08 -0.20
C SER A 621 21.05 -17.16 0.84
N ASN A 622 19.87 -17.66 0.42
CA ASN A 622 18.57 -17.68 1.13
C ASN A 622 18.67 -17.59 2.68
N THR A 623 17.99 -16.60 3.26
CA THR A 623 18.00 -16.26 4.69
C THR A 623 17.13 -17.17 5.57
N GLY A 624 16.22 -17.95 4.97
CA GLY A 624 15.20 -18.69 5.71
C GLY A 624 15.77 -19.74 6.68
N GLY A 625 15.09 -19.89 7.81
CA GLY A 625 15.38 -20.90 8.83
C GLY A 625 16.26 -20.40 9.97
N LEU A 626 15.97 -20.91 11.17
CA LEU A 626 16.55 -20.48 12.44
C LEU A 626 18.09 -20.41 12.43
N ALA A 627 18.79 -21.41 11.90
CA ALA A 627 20.25 -21.46 11.93
C ALA A 627 20.92 -20.31 11.14
N ARG A 628 20.38 -19.97 9.96
CA ARG A 628 20.91 -18.86 9.15
C ARG A 628 20.53 -17.51 9.74
N LEU A 629 19.33 -17.37 10.30
CA LEU A 629 18.91 -16.16 11.00
C LEU A 629 19.74 -15.88 12.26
N THR A 630 20.06 -16.91 13.06
CA THR A 630 21.01 -16.81 14.17
C THR A 630 22.39 -16.34 13.69
N THR A 631 22.90 -16.94 12.61
CA THR A 631 24.19 -16.54 12.03
C THR A 631 24.16 -15.07 11.59
N LEU A 632 23.09 -14.64 10.92
CA LEU A 632 22.89 -13.26 10.50
C LEU A 632 22.83 -12.32 11.71
N GLY A 633 22.06 -12.66 12.75
CA GLY A 633 21.97 -11.88 13.99
C GLY A 633 23.32 -11.69 14.68
N SER A 634 24.16 -12.72 14.68
CA SER A 634 25.50 -12.64 15.26
C SER A 634 26.45 -11.70 14.50
N LYS A 635 26.23 -11.50 13.20
CA LYS A 635 27.01 -10.57 12.35
C LYS A 635 26.41 -9.17 12.25
N LEU A 636 25.09 -9.04 12.43
CA LEU A 636 24.39 -7.75 12.41
C LEU A 636 24.76 -6.85 13.57
N PHE A 637 25.02 -7.45 14.75
CA PHE A 637 25.23 -6.71 15.99
C PHE A 637 26.59 -6.97 16.63
N LEU A 638 27.24 -5.89 17.08
CA LEU A 638 28.40 -5.97 17.96
C LEU A 638 27.99 -6.62 19.29
N SER A 639 28.81 -7.57 19.77
CA SER A 639 28.65 -8.24 21.06
C SER A 639 28.94 -7.34 22.25
#